data_AF-A0A915PYN4-F1
#
_entry.id   AF-A0A915PYN4-F1
#
_cell.length_a   1.000
_cell.length_b   1.000
_cell.length_c   1.000
_cell.angle_alpha   90.00
_cell.angle_beta   90.00
_cell.angle_gamma   90.00
#
_symmetry.space_group_name_H-M   'P 1'
#
loop_
_entity.id
_entity.type
_entity.pdbx_description
1 polymer ?
#
loop_
_entity_poly.entity_id
_entity_poly.type
_entity_poly.pdbx_seq_one_letter_code
_entity_poly.pdbx_strand_id
1 'polypeptide(L)'
;MLSSALLKSTRRHFSFTMNEIRSLIAVCQLTSTNDLEANFKVARRMMKRAKERKAKMVFFPECFDYIGQNCNENETLALTDSGDYIGRYRNCATEYGLWLSLGGFHEKDPDGLRKPFNTHLILDDKGETRGIYRKLHLFDLDIPGKISKPVCTPVGNVAMSICYDLRFAELALWYRMNGAHILTYPAAFTLNTGLAHWETLLRARAIETQCYVVAAAQTGKHNDKRSSYGHAMVVDPWGAVIAQCSETIDMCFAEISLTYLDEVRKMQPVFDHRRSDLYSLVAVQKNEIGKEAYIFGNNTIPSEHVFYCSAHTFCFVNRSPVLPGHVLVSPIRNVKRLTELSHTETSDLFITAKLIQAMLENYYKTKSSTVCVQDGPEAGQTVSHVHVHILPRKKDDFGSDPDNVYRKLAEHDKAKERRFRCKEEMQNEANVYRCGSKRMNGSMTAIVSLFEEVKEQQYQGPPSSTNAVRQCPDGPGDVARSGKKIPQLVALTICFIGLYVTLSMPKPSAVQEERHEDMMAVIHEITEVDGLDPFVSYKNFGKKDWHDYESMRRDTLRKGLGEGGKPVIIPADEMKKLRDDLYRVNGYDAYVSDLIALNRSVKDIRHSECKNIQYFEKLPSVGIVFPFHDEHNSTLLRSVYSVINRSPKDVMKEIILVDDGSTKPFLKGPLEEFLKKAGLHHIVKVIRTLKREGLIRARQIGAQHVTADIIVFLDAHSEANYNWLPPLIEPIALNYKTVVCPFVDIIDCNTYEYRAQDEGGRGSFDWEFNYKRLPLTEDDKKNPTRPFRSPVMAGGYFAISRKWFWELGGYDEGLEIWGGEQYELSFKVWQCHGTMVDAPCSRVGHIYRCKYVPFPNPGIGDFISRNYRRVAEVWMDEYAEFLYKRRPLLRTANFGDLSKQKAVRKRLKCKSFDWFMKEIAFDQDKFYPAVEPEDSAAGELRNIAANACVDTQFQDTEKKFGLRKCISDDPVSGGEQNLRLTFWHDVRLRTRTVCLDVSASVNQAPIVLFPCHGMQGNQHFKYLPDVQQMYHPVSGLCMDCDVEHGEIFMNPCDAGRKTQKWIWTKGWGTIAIRRNCSLIGEAFPGQEKLKIKFGEVRFKVKELYRWLTWKTAAVCGVVCFRTVRENEMVFISCINNAHFAHVCSAGEHIV
;
A
#
# COMPACT_ATOMS: atom_id res chain seq x y z
N MET A 1 -5.46 -41.30 18.61
CA MET A 1 -4.82 -42.14 17.57
C MET A 1 -5.10 -41.72 16.12
N LEU A 2 -6.17 -40.97 15.80
CA LEU A 2 -6.51 -40.68 14.39
C LEU A 2 -5.59 -39.69 13.63
N SER A 3 -4.87 -38.79 14.33
CA SER A 3 -3.98 -37.81 13.70
C SER A 3 -2.84 -38.44 12.87
N SER A 4 -2.36 -39.62 13.25
CA SER A 4 -1.27 -40.32 12.55
C SER A 4 -1.73 -41.09 11.30
N ALA A 5 -3.04 -41.06 10.97
CA ALA A 5 -3.59 -41.67 9.77
C ALA A 5 -3.59 -40.70 8.56
N LEU A 6 -4.11 -39.48 8.72
CA LEU A 6 -4.20 -38.53 7.59
C LEU A 6 -2.82 -38.09 7.08
N LEU A 7 -1.84 -37.87 7.96
CA LEU A 7 -0.45 -37.57 7.58
C LEU A 7 0.28 -38.72 6.85
N LYS A 8 -0.33 -39.92 6.77
CA LYS A 8 0.15 -41.02 5.91
C LYS A 8 -0.61 -41.12 4.58
N SER A 9 -1.76 -40.47 4.45
CA SER A 9 -2.63 -40.57 3.26
C SER A 9 -2.00 -39.90 2.03
N THR A 10 -1.40 -38.73 2.20
CA THR A 10 -0.69 -37.99 1.13
C THR A 10 0.72 -38.52 0.81
N ARG A 11 1.21 -39.55 1.53
CA ARG A 11 2.52 -40.19 1.29
C ARG A 11 2.47 -41.47 0.44
N ARG A 12 1.35 -41.74 -0.25
CA ARG A 12 1.19 -42.90 -1.14
C ARG A 12 0.79 -42.50 -2.55
N HIS A 13 1.74 -41.95 -3.32
CA HIS A 13 1.91 -42.21 -4.77
C HIS A 13 3.18 -41.55 -5.37
N PHE A 14 4.36 -41.78 -4.80
CA PHE A 14 5.63 -41.70 -5.54
C PHE A 14 6.64 -42.69 -4.93
N SER A 15 6.86 -43.79 -5.63
CA SER A 15 7.83 -44.83 -5.25
C SER A 15 8.55 -45.29 -6.52
N PHE A 16 9.61 -44.58 -6.90
CA PHE A 16 10.63 -45.12 -7.79
C PHE A 16 11.99 -45.03 -7.09
N THR A 17 12.76 -46.12 -7.14
CA THR A 17 13.89 -46.35 -6.24
C THR A 17 15.18 -45.72 -6.74
N MET A 18 15.63 -44.66 -6.06
CA MET A 18 17.05 -44.30 -5.96
C MET A 18 17.39 -44.03 -4.50
N ASN A 19 18.65 -44.28 -4.09
CA ASN A 19 19.08 -44.09 -2.70
C ASN A 19 18.99 -42.60 -2.31
N GLU A 20 18.06 -42.28 -1.39
CA GLU A 20 17.79 -40.89 -1.02
C GLU A 20 18.86 -40.36 -0.05
N ILE A 21 19.76 -39.51 -0.55
CA ILE A 21 20.79 -38.86 0.27
C ILE A 21 20.15 -37.71 1.04
N ARG A 22 19.66 -38.00 2.26
CA ARG A 22 19.25 -36.98 3.23
C ARG A 22 20.37 -36.63 4.18
N SER A 23 20.56 -35.33 4.41
CA SER A 23 21.55 -34.81 5.35
C SER A 23 20.86 -34.09 6.52
N LEU A 24 21.07 -34.57 7.75
CA LEU A 24 20.57 -33.92 8.96
C LEU A 24 21.43 -32.69 9.29
N ILE A 25 20.79 -31.55 9.53
CA ILE A 25 21.41 -30.31 10.02
C ILE A 25 20.93 -29.94 11.43
N ALA A 26 21.72 -29.15 12.15
CA ALA A 26 21.35 -28.54 13.43
C ALA A 26 21.42 -27.00 13.31
N VAL A 27 20.41 -26.30 13.77
CA VAL A 27 20.31 -24.83 13.70
C VAL A 27 20.18 -24.28 15.10
N CYS A 28 21.17 -23.52 15.55
CA CYS A 28 21.31 -23.06 16.91
C CYS A 28 20.54 -21.77 17.19
N GLN A 29 20.03 -21.67 18.41
CA GLN A 29 19.46 -20.46 18.97
C GLN A 29 20.08 -20.18 20.34
N LEU A 30 20.76 -19.05 20.48
CA LEU A 30 21.50 -18.70 21.70
C LEU A 30 21.31 -17.23 22.09
N THR A 31 21.85 -16.86 23.25
CA THR A 31 21.81 -15.49 23.78
C THR A 31 23.23 -15.07 24.08
N SER A 32 23.92 -14.48 23.11
CA SER A 32 25.27 -13.93 23.32
C SER A 32 25.21 -12.75 24.29
N THR A 33 26.13 -12.69 25.23
CA THR A 33 26.42 -11.49 26.04
C THR A 33 27.79 -10.91 25.62
N ASN A 34 28.37 -9.98 26.37
CA ASN A 34 29.77 -9.56 26.16
C ASN A 34 30.82 -10.52 26.80
N ASP A 35 30.41 -11.61 27.46
CA ASP A 35 31.31 -12.68 27.92
C ASP A 35 31.53 -13.75 26.82
N LEU A 36 32.65 -13.61 26.10
CA LEU A 36 33.15 -14.56 25.10
C LEU A 36 33.25 -16.00 25.65
N GLU A 37 33.70 -16.19 26.88
CA GLU A 37 33.95 -17.52 27.43
C GLU A 37 32.63 -18.22 27.81
N ALA A 38 31.65 -17.49 28.34
CA ALA A 38 30.29 -18.00 28.55
C ALA A 38 29.62 -18.37 27.21
N ASN A 39 29.74 -17.51 26.19
CA ASN A 39 29.18 -17.74 24.86
C ASN A 39 29.79 -19.00 24.21
N PHE A 40 31.12 -19.17 24.24
CA PHE A 40 31.79 -20.38 23.76
C PHE A 40 31.34 -21.64 24.53
N LYS A 41 31.20 -21.57 25.86
CA LYS A 41 30.72 -22.70 26.68
C LYS A 41 29.31 -23.15 26.28
N VAL A 42 28.44 -22.22 25.86
CA VAL A 42 27.13 -22.58 25.26
C VAL A 42 27.33 -23.26 23.90
N ALA A 43 28.11 -22.65 23.00
CA ALA A 43 28.33 -23.14 21.64
C ALA A 43 28.98 -24.55 21.60
N ARG A 44 29.95 -24.85 22.47
CA ARG A 44 30.57 -26.20 22.53
C ARG A 44 29.59 -27.27 22.99
N ARG A 45 28.73 -26.98 23.99
CA ARG A 45 27.64 -27.89 24.38
C ARG A 45 26.67 -28.14 23.21
N MET A 46 26.42 -27.12 22.39
CA MET A 46 25.59 -27.26 21.20
C MET A 46 26.24 -28.14 20.12
N MET A 47 27.52 -27.92 19.78
CA MET A 47 28.23 -28.76 18.81
C MET A 47 28.27 -30.24 19.24
N LYS A 48 28.48 -30.51 20.53
CA LYS A 48 28.41 -31.88 21.08
C LYS A 48 27.02 -32.51 20.87
N ARG A 49 25.94 -31.80 21.19
CA ARG A 49 24.55 -32.27 20.97
C ARG A 49 24.24 -32.54 19.50
N ALA A 50 24.81 -31.76 18.59
CA ALA A 50 24.66 -31.98 17.15
C ALA A 50 25.40 -33.26 16.68
N LYS A 51 26.60 -33.51 17.21
CA LYS A 51 27.37 -34.76 16.96
C LYS A 51 26.66 -35.98 17.52
N GLU A 52 26.12 -35.90 18.74
CA GLU A 52 25.34 -36.97 19.37
C GLU A 52 24.12 -37.37 18.51
N ARG A 53 23.48 -36.41 17.82
CA ARG A 53 22.41 -36.67 16.83
C ARG A 53 22.89 -36.95 15.40
N LYS A 54 24.19 -37.09 15.16
CA LYS A 54 24.79 -37.36 13.84
C LYS A 54 24.47 -36.31 12.76
N ALA A 55 24.27 -35.04 13.15
CA ALA A 55 24.16 -33.95 12.19
C ALA A 55 25.45 -33.83 11.36
N LYS A 56 25.33 -33.32 10.13
CA LYS A 56 26.45 -33.09 9.20
C LYS A 56 26.98 -31.66 9.27
N MET A 57 26.10 -30.70 9.51
CA MET A 57 26.44 -29.28 9.57
C MET A 57 25.65 -28.57 10.68
N VAL A 58 26.30 -27.63 11.36
CA VAL A 58 25.73 -26.82 12.45
C VAL A 58 25.72 -25.35 12.07
N PHE A 59 24.60 -24.66 12.28
CA PHE A 59 24.42 -23.25 11.92
C PHE A 59 24.27 -22.38 13.18
N PHE A 60 25.22 -21.47 13.39
CA PHE A 60 25.22 -20.48 14.46
C PHE A 60 24.73 -19.11 13.97
N PRO A 61 24.12 -18.28 14.85
CA PRO A 61 23.59 -16.98 14.47
C PRO A 61 24.67 -15.90 14.24
N GLU A 62 24.23 -14.73 13.82
CA GLU A 62 24.99 -13.48 13.86
C GLU A 62 25.34 -13.12 15.32
N CYS A 63 26.50 -12.50 15.54
CA CYS A 63 27.04 -12.16 16.85
C CYS A 63 27.20 -13.37 17.79
N PHE A 64 27.49 -14.58 17.27
CA PHE A 64 27.69 -15.79 18.10
C PHE A 64 28.95 -15.71 18.99
N ASP A 65 29.86 -14.80 18.67
CA ASP A 65 31.02 -14.43 19.45
C ASP A 65 30.62 -13.64 20.70
N TYR A 66 30.02 -12.46 20.53
CA TYR A 66 29.56 -11.60 21.63
C TYR A 66 28.56 -10.54 21.16
N ILE A 67 27.84 -9.92 22.11
CA ILE A 67 27.03 -8.71 21.89
C ILE A 67 27.45 -7.66 22.92
N GLY A 68 28.17 -6.63 22.46
CA GLY A 68 28.66 -5.53 23.29
C GLY A 68 27.54 -4.66 23.88
N GLN A 69 27.82 -4.02 25.01
CA GLN A 69 26.89 -3.11 25.71
C GLN A 69 26.96 -1.67 25.18
N ASN A 70 28.02 -1.33 24.45
CA ASN A 70 28.32 -0.01 23.89
C ASN A 70 29.20 -0.15 22.63
N CYS A 71 29.39 0.95 21.89
CA CYS A 71 30.14 0.94 20.63
C CYS A 71 31.63 0.62 20.82
N ASN A 72 32.23 1.00 21.94
CA ASN A 72 33.65 0.76 22.23
C ASN A 72 33.96 -0.73 22.42
N GLU A 73 33.09 -1.46 23.13
CA GLU A 73 33.18 -2.93 23.26
C GLU A 73 33.17 -3.65 21.91
N ASN A 74 32.37 -3.18 20.94
CA ASN A 74 32.30 -3.77 19.60
C ASN A 74 33.59 -3.61 18.80
N GLU A 75 34.49 -2.70 19.20
CA GLU A 75 35.78 -2.46 18.54
C GLU A 75 36.93 -3.12 19.33
N THR A 76 36.91 -3.05 20.67
CA THR A 76 37.94 -3.67 21.52
C THR A 76 37.89 -5.20 21.51
N LEU A 77 36.69 -5.79 21.65
CA LEU A 77 36.48 -7.25 21.72
C LEU A 77 36.49 -7.94 20.35
N ALA A 78 36.54 -7.20 19.24
CA ALA A 78 36.59 -7.78 17.91
C ALA A 78 37.84 -8.68 17.71
N LEU A 79 37.69 -9.71 16.89
CA LEU A 79 38.59 -10.85 16.78
C LEU A 79 39.26 -10.89 15.40
N THR A 80 40.33 -11.67 15.26
CA THR A 80 40.88 -12.06 13.96
C THR A 80 40.48 -13.49 13.63
N ASP A 81 40.35 -13.85 12.35
CA ASP A 81 40.06 -15.23 11.93
C ASP A 81 41.15 -16.21 12.40
N SER A 82 42.41 -15.75 12.43
CA SER A 82 43.56 -16.47 12.98
C SER A 82 43.67 -16.45 14.51
N GLY A 83 42.75 -15.79 15.21
CA GLY A 83 42.78 -15.64 16.66
C GLY A 83 42.33 -16.89 17.42
N ASP A 84 42.86 -17.08 18.63
CA ASP A 84 42.60 -18.24 19.50
C ASP A 84 41.11 -18.58 19.63
N TYR A 85 40.25 -17.56 19.81
CA TYR A 85 38.81 -17.75 19.96
C TYR A 85 38.17 -18.48 18.77
N ILE A 86 38.50 -18.12 17.53
CA ILE A 86 38.01 -18.82 16.32
C ILE A 86 38.76 -20.15 16.13
N GLY A 87 40.04 -20.22 16.52
CA GLY A 87 40.80 -21.47 16.62
C GLY A 87 40.10 -22.53 17.48
N ARG A 88 39.45 -22.15 18.58
CA ARG A 88 38.67 -23.06 19.44
C ARG A 88 37.44 -23.62 18.72
N TYR A 89 36.81 -22.89 17.80
CA TYR A 89 35.74 -23.41 16.94
C TYR A 89 36.28 -24.38 15.88
N ARG A 90 37.44 -24.11 15.27
CA ARG A 90 38.12 -25.07 14.38
C ARG A 90 38.44 -26.38 15.09
N ASN A 91 39.01 -26.30 16.29
CA ASN A 91 39.31 -27.46 17.11
C ASN A 91 38.04 -28.27 17.44
N CYS A 92 36.90 -27.62 17.69
CA CYS A 92 35.61 -28.32 17.88
C CYS A 92 35.03 -28.90 16.58
N ALA A 93 35.24 -28.26 15.42
CA ALA A 93 34.85 -28.81 14.12
C ALA A 93 35.56 -30.15 13.85
N THR A 94 36.86 -30.23 14.17
CA THR A 94 37.68 -31.44 14.05
C THR A 94 37.40 -32.46 15.16
N GLU A 95 37.30 -32.05 16.43
CA GLU A 95 36.96 -32.91 17.58
C GLU A 95 35.63 -33.65 17.35
N TYR A 96 34.65 -32.95 16.79
CA TYR A 96 33.33 -33.51 16.53
C TYR A 96 33.13 -33.95 15.07
N GLY A 97 34.06 -33.74 14.15
CA GLY A 97 33.88 -34.02 12.72
C GLY A 97 32.56 -33.45 12.18
N LEU A 98 32.40 -32.13 12.29
CA LEU A 98 31.19 -31.37 11.93
C LEU A 98 31.57 -30.16 11.06
N TRP A 99 30.81 -29.91 9.99
CA TRP A 99 30.89 -28.63 9.29
C TRP A 99 30.19 -27.54 10.13
N LEU A 100 30.78 -26.35 10.22
CA LEU A 100 30.24 -25.22 11.00
C LEU A 100 29.96 -24.03 10.09
N SER A 101 28.77 -23.47 10.22
CA SER A 101 28.38 -22.17 9.67
C SER A 101 28.36 -21.17 10.83
N LEU A 102 29.40 -20.33 10.92
CA LEU A 102 29.64 -19.37 11.99
C LEU A 102 29.10 -18.00 11.55
N GLY A 103 27.82 -17.74 11.83
CA GLY A 103 26.95 -16.80 11.12
C GLY A 103 27.20 -15.30 11.21
N GLY A 104 28.39 -14.86 11.62
CA GLY A 104 28.72 -13.45 11.83
C GLY A 104 29.45 -13.26 13.16
N PHE A 105 30.77 -13.08 13.10
CA PHE A 105 31.57 -12.56 14.21
C PHE A 105 32.12 -11.18 13.86
N HIS A 106 32.58 -10.42 14.86
CA HIS A 106 33.17 -9.11 14.68
C HIS A 106 34.65 -9.26 14.30
N GLU A 107 34.94 -9.24 13.00
CA GLU A 107 36.29 -9.38 12.45
C GLU A 107 37.01 -8.01 12.42
N LYS A 108 38.15 -7.88 13.10
CA LYS A 108 38.99 -6.66 13.03
C LYS A 108 39.45 -6.42 11.59
N ASP A 109 39.37 -5.17 11.13
CA ASP A 109 39.88 -4.77 9.81
C ASP A 109 41.40 -5.02 9.76
N PRO A 110 41.94 -5.85 8.84
CA PRO A 110 43.36 -6.16 8.79
C PRO A 110 44.26 -4.93 8.58
N ASP A 111 43.74 -3.90 7.91
CA ASP A 111 44.45 -2.63 7.69
C ASP A 111 44.31 -1.65 8.88
N GLY A 112 43.41 -1.93 9.84
CA GLY A 112 43.09 -1.05 10.96
C GLY A 112 42.37 0.26 10.58
N LEU A 113 41.86 0.38 9.34
CA LEU A 113 41.30 1.61 8.78
C LEU A 113 39.79 1.77 9.01
N ARG A 114 39.08 0.69 9.39
CA ARG A 114 37.62 0.67 9.55
C ARG A 114 37.20 0.02 10.87
N LYS A 115 35.93 0.25 11.21
CA LYS A 115 35.21 -0.54 12.21
C LYS A 115 35.18 -2.02 11.80
N PRO A 116 35.13 -2.96 12.77
CA PRO A 116 35.10 -4.39 12.50
C PRO A 116 34.01 -4.82 11.51
N PHE A 117 34.36 -5.74 10.63
CA PHE A 117 33.42 -6.37 9.71
C PHE A 117 32.53 -7.37 10.46
N ASN A 118 31.31 -7.55 9.97
CA ASN A 118 30.44 -8.64 10.41
C ASN A 118 30.62 -9.80 9.42
N THR A 119 31.35 -10.82 9.87
CA THR A 119 31.94 -11.84 8.98
C THR A 119 31.38 -13.23 9.29
N HIS A 120 30.72 -13.81 8.30
CA HIS A 120 30.24 -15.19 8.30
C HIS A 120 31.34 -16.09 7.75
N LEU A 121 31.67 -17.17 8.47
CA LEU A 121 32.59 -18.23 8.03
C LEU A 121 31.85 -19.55 7.82
N ILE A 122 32.29 -20.33 6.83
CA ILE A 122 32.03 -21.78 6.78
C ILE A 122 33.35 -22.52 7.02
N LEU A 123 33.37 -23.38 8.03
CA LEU A 123 34.45 -24.31 8.35
C LEU A 123 34.02 -25.74 8.01
N ASP A 124 34.94 -26.58 7.56
CA ASP A 124 34.70 -28.01 7.38
C ASP A 124 35.02 -28.86 8.62
N ASP A 125 34.82 -30.17 8.51
CA ASP A 125 35.10 -31.18 9.54
C ASP A 125 36.60 -31.40 9.83
N LYS A 126 37.50 -30.61 9.24
CA LYS A 126 38.92 -30.51 9.57
C LYS A 126 39.31 -29.14 10.18
N GLY A 127 38.36 -28.19 10.23
CA GLY A 127 38.60 -26.81 10.64
C GLY A 127 39.15 -25.90 9.54
N GLU A 128 39.21 -26.35 8.28
CA GLU A 128 39.63 -25.52 7.15
C GLU A 128 38.52 -24.52 6.76
N THR A 129 38.86 -23.25 6.52
CA THR A 129 37.90 -22.25 6.05
C THR A 129 37.52 -22.54 4.59
N ARG A 130 36.25 -22.88 4.33
CA ARG A 130 35.69 -23.16 3.00
C ARG A 130 34.92 -21.99 2.39
N GLY A 131 34.52 -21.01 3.19
CA GLY A 131 33.87 -19.79 2.73
C GLY A 131 33.99 -18.64 3.73
N ILE A 132 34.10 -17.43 3.20
CA ILE A 132 34.09 -16.17 3.96
C ILE A 132 33.08 -15.25 3.26
N TYR A 133 32.21 -14.62 4.04
CA TYR A 133 31.27 -13.59 3.58
C TYR A 133 31.26 -12.44 4.59
N ARG A 134 31.51 -11.22 4.12
CA ARG A 134 31.36 -10.00 4.92
C ARG A 134 30.03 -9.36 4.55
N LYS A 135 29.22 -9.03 5.55
CA LYS A 135 27.85 -8.51 5.40
C LYS A 135 27.81 -7.33 4.41
N LEU A 136 26.98 -7.46 3.37
CA LEU A 136 26.83 -6.43 2.34
C LEU A 136 26.06 -5.23 2.87
N HIS A 137 24.91 -5.48 3.50
CA HIS A 137 24.02 -4.42 3.95
C HIS A 137 24.24 -4.13 5.45
N LEU A 138 25.14 -3.19 5.72
CA LEU A 138 25.36 -2.61 7.04
C LEU A 138 24.40 -1.42 7.26
N PHE A 139 24.11 -1.11 8.52
CA PHE A 139 23.44 0.14 8.88
C PHE A 139 24.46 1.28 8.81
N ASP A 140 24.06 2.38 8.17
CA ASP A 140 24.71 3.70 8.16
C ASP A 140 26.13 3.81 7.56
N LEU A 141 26.68 2.76 6.94
CA LEU A 141 27.99 2.80 6.25
C LEU A 141 28.01 1.95 4.97
N ASP A 142 28.30 2.59 3.84
CA ASP A 142 28.55 1.93 2.54
C ASP A 142 30.00 1.38 2.50
N ILE A 143 30.14 0.08 2.76
CA ILE A 143 31.43 -0.62 2.82
C ILE A 143 31.47 -1.67 1.70
N PRO A 144 32.51 -1.73 0.85
CA PRO A 144 32.56 -2.60 -0.32
C PRO A 144 32.76 -4.08 0.06
N GLY A 145 31.67 -4.74 0.47
CA GLY A 145 31.56 -6.19 0.52
C GLY A 145 31.41 -6.77 -0.90
N LYS A 146 31.78 -8.05 -1.06
CA LYS A 146 31.72 -8.75 -2.35
C LYS A 146 30.88 -10.02 -2.24
N ILE A 147 29.89 -10.17 -3.13
CA ILE A 147 29.08 -11.38 -3.22
C ILE A 147 29.99 -12.59 -3.53
N SER A 148 30.00 -13.58 -2.64
CA SER A 148 30.66 -14.88 -2.81
C SER A 148 29.74 -15.85 -3.57
N LYS A 149 30.29 -16.88 -4.23
CA LYS A 149 29.46 -17.99 -4.79
C LYS A 149 29.07 -18.97 -3.67
N PRO A 150 27.96 -19.72 -3.81
CA PRO A 150 27.58 -20.76 -2.85
C PRO A 150 28.72 -21.74 -2.57
N VAL A 151 28.94 -22.07 -1.30
CA VAL A 151 29.96 -23.01 -0.85
C VAL A 151 29.43 -24.44 -1.01
N CYS A 152 30.20 -25.33 -1.64
CA CYS A 152 29.86 -26.76 -1.69
C CYS A 152 30.08 -27.39 -0.30
N THR A 153 29.07 -28.06 0.24
CA THR A 153 29.10 -28.69 1.57
C THR A 153 28.45 -30.08 1.54
N PRO A 154 28.64 -30.94 2.57
CA PRO A 154 27.97 -32.25 2.69
C PRO A 154 26.44 -32.21 2.80
N VAL A 155 25.84 -31.01 2.82
CA VAL A 155 24.38 -30.80 2.88
C VAL A 155 23.83 -30.07 1.65
N GLY A 156 24.68 -29.78 0.66
CA GLY A 156 24.35 -29.05 -0.57
C GLY A 156 25.15 -27.77 -0.74
N ASN A 157 24.73 -26.93 -1.69
CA ASN A 157 25.38 -25.65 -1.97
C ASN A 157 24.79 -24.57 -1.07
N VAL A 158 25.59 -24.06 -0.13
CA VAL A 158 25.20 -23.11 0.91
C VAL A 158 25.57 -21.69 0.49
N ALA A 159 24.57 -20.85 0.27
CA ALA A 159 24.73 -19.41 0.14
C ALA A 159 24.84 -18.74 1.51
N MET A 160 25.79 -17.82 1.65
CA MET A 160 26.11 -17.11 2.90
C MET A 160 25.49 -15.71 2.86
N SER A 161 24.74 -15.33 3.89
CA SER A 161 24.13 -13.99 4.05
C SER A 161 23.86 -13.75 5.53
N ILE A 162 23.71 -12.51 5.98
CA ILE A 162 23.58 -12.18 7.41
C ILE A 162 22.41 -11.21 7.65
N CYS A 163 21.45 -11.63 8.46
CA CYS A 163 20.41 -10.81 9.10
C CYS A 163 19.63 -9.85 8.19
N TYR A 164 20.15 -8.64 7.97
CA TYR A 164 19.50 -7.59 7.19
C TYR A 164 19.48 -7.91 5.68
N ASP A 165 20.44 -8.71 5.22
CA ASP A 165 20.52 -9.25 3.85
C ASP A 165 19.23 -10.00 3.43
N LEU A 166 18.46 -10.52 4.40
CA LEU A 166 17.15 -11.16 4.19
C LEU A 166 16.13 -10.25 3.48
N ARG A 167 16.27 -8.92 3.59
CA ARG A 167 15.32 -7.96 2.99
C ARG A 167 15.47 -7.83 1.47
N PHE A 168 16.60 -8.24 0.90
CA PHE A 168 16.95 -8.05 -0.50
C PHE A 168 16.72 -9.34 -1.30
N ALA A 169 15.69 -9.35 -2.16
CA ALA A 169 15.29 -10.52 -2.95
C ALA A 169 16.35 -10.87 -4.01
N GLU A 170 16.97 -9.82 -4.53
CA GLU A 170 17.94 -9.79 -5.62
C GLU A 170 19.14 -10.68 -5.29
N LEU A 171 19.61 -10.62 -4.04
CA LEU A 171 20.70 -11.43 -3.52
C LEU A 171 20.31 -12.93 -3.41
N ALA A 172 19.13 -13.23 -2.88
CA ALA A 172 18.61 -14.60 -2.77
C ALA A 172 18.43 -15.25 -4.17
N LEU A 173 17.90 -14.48 -5.11
CA LEU A 173 17.67 -14.88 -6.49
C LEU A 173 18.99 -15.03 -7.26
N TRP A 174 19.96 -14.15 -7.04
CA TRP A 174 21.33 -14.30 -7.56
C TRP A 174 21.98 -15.60 -7.05
N TYR A 175 21.83 -15.91 -5.75
CA TYR A 175 22.35 -17.16 -5.18
C TYR A 175 21.72 -18.39 -5.83
N ARG A 176 20.40 -18.36 -6.10
CA ARG A 176 19.69 -19.42 -6.82
C ARG A 176 20.16 -19.59 -8.26
N MET A 177 20.48 -18.49 -8.97
CA MET A 177 21.09 -18.54 -10.31
C MET A 177 22.50 -19.12 -10.26
N ASN A 178 23.26 -18.84 -9.20
CA ASN A 178 24.61 -19.38 -8.98
C ASN A 178 24.60 -20.77 -8.30
N GLY A 179 23.49 -21.52 -8.41
CA GLY A 179 23.44 -22.93 -8.02
C GLY A 179 23.23 -23.21 -6.53
N ALA A 180 22.68 -22.29 -5.74
CA ALA A 180 22.36 -22.55 -4.34
C ALA A 180 21.28 -23.64 -4.17
N HIS A 181 21.43 -24.42 -3.10
CA HIS A 181 20.45 -25.37 -2.58
C HIS A 181 19.90 -24.92 -1.21
N ILE A 182 20.75 -24.25 -0.42
CA ILE A 182 20.42 -23.68 0.87
C ILE A 182 20.79 -22.20 0.86
N LEU A 183 19.87 -21.33 1.27
CA LEU A 183 20.15 -19.95 1.65
C LEU A 183 20.29 -19.89 3.17
N THR A 184 21.24 -19.10 3.69
CA THR A 184 21.40 -18.92 5.14
C THR A 184 21.17 -17.48 5.54
N TYR A 185 20.44 -17.29 6.65
CA TYR A 185 20.27 -15.99 7.30
C TYR A 185 20.47 -16.11 8.81
N PRO A 186 21.71 -16.40 9.28
CA PRO A 186 22.09 -16.12 10.66
C PRO A 186 21.76 -14.66 11.05
N ALA A 187 21.16 -14.45 12.23
CA ALA A 187 20.67 -13.13 12.61
C ALA A 187 20.61 -12.84 14.12
N ALA A 188 20.87 -11.57 14.46
CA ALA A 188 20.58 -10.95 15.75
C ALA A 188 19.38 -10.00 15.60
N PHE A 189 18.28 -10.55 15.05
CA PHE A 189 17.11 -9.80 14.59
C PHE A 189 16.31 -9.21 15.77
N THR A 190 16.07 -7.90 15.75
CA THR A 190 15.42 -7.19 16.87
C THR A 190 13.97 -7.64 17.09
N LEU A 191 13.54 -7.68 18.36
CA LEU A 191 12.22 -8.17 18.79
C LEU A 191 11.05 -7.66 17.93
N ASN A 192 10.88 -6.35 17.82
CA ASN A 192 9.72 -5.73 17.14
C ASN A 192 9.68 -6.07 15.64
N THR A 193 10.81 -5.93 14.93
CA THR A 193 10.83 -6.26 13.50
C THR A 193 10.79 -7.76 13.25
N GLY A 194 11.25 -8.57 14.21
CA GLY A 194 11.23 -10.03 14.14
C GLY A 194 9.81 -10.57 14.20
N LEU A 195 9.03 -10.14 15.21
CA LEU A 195 7.60 -10.41 15.36
C LEU A 195 6.79 -10.12 14.08
N ALA A 196 7.13 -9.04 13.36
CA ALA A 196 6.39 -8.61 12.18
C ALA A 196 6.87 -9.24 10.85
N HIS A 197 8.15 -9.63 10.72
CA HIS A 197 8.74 -9.94 9.40
C HIS A 197 9.57 -11.22 9.31
N TRP A 198 10.02 -11.80 10.43
CA TRP A 198 11.07 -12.84 10.41
C TRP A 198 10.64 -14.09 9.64
N GLU A 199 9.59 -14.77 10.09
CA GLU A 199 9.07 -15.96 9.40
C GLU A 199 8.60 -15.62 7.96
N THR A 200 7.90 -14.50 7.80
CA THR A 200 7.32 -14.06 6.52
C THR A 200 8.38 -13.90 5.44
N LEU A 201 9.50 -13.23 5.75
CA LEU A 201 10.59 -13.05 4.79
C LEU A 201 11.34 -14.35 4.54
N LEU A 202 11.64 -15.14 5.58
CA LEU A 202 12.32 -16.44 5.41
C LEU A 202 11.53 -17.39 4.51
N ARG A 203 10.20 -17.44 4.67
CA ARG A 203 9.31 -18.24 3.82
C ARG A 203 9.19 -17.67 2.42
N ALA A 204 9.12 -16.35 2.26
CA ALA A 204 9.14 -15.71 0.94
C ALA A 204 10.42 -16.05 0.15
N ARG A 205 11.61 -15.99 0.79
CA ARG A 205 12.87 -16.42 0.14
C ARG A 205 12.83 -17.89 -0.27
N ALA A 206 12.36 -18.77 0.61
CA ALA A 206 12.31 -20.21 0.31
C ALA A 206 11.44 -20.51 -0.94
N ILE A 207 10.27 -19.87 -1.02
CA ILE A 207 9.31 -20.01 -2.13
C ILE A 207 9.84 -19.41 -3.43
N GLU A 208 10.31 -18.15 -3.42
CA GLU A 208 10.68 -17.44 -4.66
C GLU A 208 11.96 -17.98 -5.31
N THR A 209 12.84 -18.59 -4.52
CA THR A 209 14.08 -19.22 -5.00
C THR A 209 13.97 -20.73 -5.18
N GLN A 210 13.03 -21.40 -4.51
CA GLN A 210 13.00 -22.85 -4.38
C GLN A 210 14.35 -23.39 -3.84
N CYS A 211 14.70 -22.89 -2.66
CA CYS A 211 15.84 -23.33 -1.85
C CYS A 211 15.34 -23.63 -0.45
N TYR A 212 16.06 -24.48 0.30
CA TYR A 212 15.88 -24.47 1.74
C TYR A 212 16.39 -23.14 2.30
N VAL A 213 15.75 -22.62 3.33
CA VAL A 213 16.21 -21.44 4.07
C VAL A 213 16.54 -21.84 5.50
N VAL A 214 17.77 -21.58 5.92
CA VAL A 214 18.31 -21.97 7.22
C VAL A 214 18.70 -20.71 8.01
N ALA A 215 17.95 -20.43 9.08
CA ALA A 215 18.05 -19.18 9.83
C ALA A 215 18.36 -19.45 11.30
N ALA A 216 19.62 -19.33 11.67
CA ALA A 216 20.06 -19.37 13.07
C ALA A 216 19.81 -18.01 13.73
N ALA A 217 19.24 -17.96 14.93
CA ALA A 217 18.82 -16.71 15.57
C ALA A 217 19.45 -16.49 16.95
N GLN A 218 19.76 -15.24 17.27
CA GLN A 218 19.87 -14.80 18.66
C GLN A 218 18.47 -14.71 19.28
N THR A 219 18.33 -15.08 20.55
CA THR A 219 17.08 -14.94 21.32
C THR A 219 17.29 -14.22 22.64
N GLY A 220 16.22 -13.67 23.22
CA GLY A 220 16.19 -13.16 24.59
C GLY A 220 16.86 -11.80 24.76
N LYS A 221 17.19 -11.46 26.01
CA LYS A 221 17.84 -10.20 26.40
C LYS A 221 19.35 -10.40 26.52
N HIS A 222 20.13 -9.63 25.76
CA HIS A 222 21.59 -9.70 25.74
C HIS A 222 22.23 -8.74 26.74
N ASN A 223 21.63 -7.56 26.89
CA ASN A 223 21.95 -6.52 27.86
C ASN A 223 20.72 -5.60 28.01
N ASP A 224 20.80 -4.52 28.80
CA ASP A 224 19.66 -3.61 29.04
C ASP A 224 19.15 -2.85 27.81
N LYS A 225 19.92 -2.80 26.72
CA LYS A 225 19.56 -2.07 25.50
C LYS A 225 19.21 -2.96 24.30
N ARG A 226 19.59 -4.24 24.31
CA ARG A 226 19.47 -5.13 23.14
C ARG A 226 18.82 -6.48 23.50
N SER A 227 17.71 -6.77 22.82
CA SER A 227 17.00 -8.05 22.84
C SER A 227 16.69 -8.53 21.42
N SER A 228 16.88 -9.82 21.16
CA SER A 228 16.63 -10.44 19.86
C SER A 228 15.40 -11.37 19.90
N TYR A 229 14.76 -11.56 18.75
CA TYR A 229 13.48 -12.26 18.63
C TYR A 229 13.56 -13.79 18.85
N GLY A 230 14.69 -14.42 18.52
CA GLY A 230 14.77 -15.88 18.46
C GLY A 230 14.04 -16.44 17.23
N HIS A 231 13.29 -17.52 17.43
CA HIS A 231 12.65 -18.32 16.39
C HIS A 231 13.61 -18.73 15.25
N ALA A 232 14.78 -19.27 15.61
CA ALA A 232 15.67 -19.95 14.66
C ALA A 232 14.93 -21.11 13.97
N MET A 233 15.04 -21.24 12.65
CA MET A 233 14.20 -22.15 11.87
C MET A 233 14.84 -22.66 10.58
N VAL A 234 14.20 -23.69 10.01
CA VAL A 234 14.43 -24.19 8.66
C VAL A 234 13.12 -24.20 7.89
N VAL A 235 13.12 -23.60 6.70
CA VAL A 235 12.03 -23.62 5.73
C VAL A 235 12.43 -24.47 4.54
N ASP A 236 11.50 -25.26 4.00
CA ASP A 236 11.71 -26.04 2.77
C ASP A 236 11.46 -25.23 1.48
N PRO A 237 11.83 -25.76 0.29
CA PRO A 237 11.63 -25.08 -1.00
C PRO A 237 10.16 -24.80 -1.38
N TRP A 238 9.18 -25.34 -0.64
CA TRP A 238 7.75 -25.09 -0.82
C TRP A 238 7.23 -24.00 0.13
N GLY A 239 8.06 -23.52 1.06
CA GLY A 239 7.69 -22.50 2.04
C GLY A 239 7.06 -23.04 3.32
N ALA A 240 7.21 -24.34 3.61
CA ALA A 240 6.80 -24.94 4.88
C ALA A 240 7.94 -24.87 5.90
N VAL A 241 7.63 -24.46 7.14
CA VAL A 241 8.59 -24.48 8.25
C VAL A 241 8.73 -25.92 8.75
N ILE A 242 9.87 -26.55 8.48
CA ILE A 242 10.13 -27.97 8.80
C ILE A 242 10.85 -28.16 10.13
N ALA A 243 11.45 -27.11 10.68
CA ALA A 243 12.03 -27.08 12.02
C ALA A 243 12.03 -25.65 12.58
N GLN A 244 11.76 -25.47 13.87
CA GLN A 244 11.76 -24.16 14.54
C GLN A 244 12.12 -24.31 16.02
N CYS A 245 12.80 -23.30 16.60
CA CYS A 245 13.04 -23.18 18.03
C CYS A 245 11.89 -22.42 18.74
N SER A 246 11.75 -22.67 20.04
CA SER A 246 10.91 -21.87 20.95
C SER A 246 11.53 -20.49 21.21
N GLU A 247 11.11 -19.78 22.26
CA GLU A 247 11.71 -18.51 22.70
C GLU A 247 13.06 -18.71 23.46
N THR A 248 13.41 -19.94 23.86
CA THR A 248 14.55 -20.25 24.74
C THR A 248 15.85 -20.64 24.00
N ILE A 249 16.99 -20.59 24.68
CA ILE A 249 18.28 -21.09 24.15
C ILE A 249 18.18 -22.60 23.88
N ASP A 250 18.25 -23.02 22.61
CA ASP A 250 18.20 -24.42 22.19
C ASP A 250 18.72 -24.60 20.74
N MET A 251 18.33 -25.68 20.05
CA MET A 251 18.54 -25.89 18.61
C MET A 251 17.41 -26.72 18.01
N CYS A 252 17.06 -26.46 16.75
CA CYS A 252 16.17 -27.30 15.97
C CYS A 252 16.96 -28.14 14.95
N PHE A 253 16.40 -29.27 14.53
CA PHE A 253 17.03 -30.20 13.59
C PHE A 253 16.12 -30.42 12.38
N ALA A 254 16.70 -30.49 11.18
CA ALA A 254 15.97 -30.73 9.93
C ALA A 254 16.73 -31.69 9.02
N GLU A 255 16.00 -32.49 8.23
CA GLU A 255 16.55 -33.25 7.11
C GLU A 255 16.53 -32.39 5.84
N ILE A 256 17.68 -32.24 5.18
CA ILE A 256 17.79 -31.67 3.84
C ILE A 256 17.76 -32.81 2.82
N SER A 257 16.77 -32.82 1.94
CA SER A 257 16.70 -33.70 0.76
C SER A 257 16.85 -32.86 -0.51
N LEU A 258 17.94 -33.09 -1.26
CA LEU A 258 18.17 -32.42 -2.54
C LEU A 258 17.22 -32.93 -3.64
N THR A 259 16.83 -34.21 -3.58
CA THR A 259 15.83 -34.81 -4.48
C THR A 259 14.50 -34.07 -4.41
N TYR A 260 13.97 -33.84 -3.21
CA TYR A 260 12.72 -33.09 -3.01
C TYR A 260 12.82 -31.63 -3.51
N LEU A 261 13.99 -31.01 -3.34
CA LEU A 261 14.26 -29.66 -3.85
C LEU A 261 14.23 -29.60 -5.38
N ASP A 262 14.77 -30.61 -6.07
CA ASP A 262 14.68 -30.72 -7.53
C ASP A 262 13.30 -31.15 -8.02
N GLU A 263 12.54 -31.93 -7.23
CA GLU A 263 11.12 -32.23 -7.51
C GLU A 263 10.26 -30.96 -7.44
N VAL A 264 10.40 -30.13 -6.40
CA VAL A 264 9.69 -28.84 -6.28
C VAL A 264 10.02 -27.92 -7.46
N ARG A 265 11.30 -27.85 -7.86
CA ARG A 265 11.75 -27.08 -9.03
C ARG A 265 11.14 -27.58 -10.35
N LYS A 266 10.92 -28.88 -10.50
CA LYS A 266 10.27 -29.48 -11.69
C LYS A 266 8.74 -29.33 -11.68
N MET A 267 8.10 -29.46 -10.51
CA MET A 267 6.65 -29.34 -10.37
C MET A 267 6.15 -27.91 -10.61
N GLN A 268 6.95 -26.92 -10.23
CA GLN A 268 6.61 -25.51 -10.40
C GLN A 268 7.86 -24.72 -10.80
N PRO A 269 8.27 -24.70 -12.08
CA PRO A 269 9.52 -24.08 -12.53
C PRO A 269 9.43 -22.54 -12.56
N VAL A 270 9.28 -21.92 -11.38
CA VAL A 270 9.09 -20.46 -11.22
C VAL A 270 10.26 -19.63 -11.75
N PHE A 271 11.44 -20.24 -11.93
CA PHE A 271 12.61 -19.61 -12.51
C PHE A 271 12.56 -19.55 -14.05
N ASP A 272 12.13 -20.63 -14.69
CA ASP A 272 11.98 -20.70 -16.15
C ASP A 272 10.76 -19.90 -16.63
N HIS A 273 9.77 -19.73 -15.74
CA HIS A 273 8.61 -18.85 -15.96
C HIS A 273 8.89 -17.34 -15.77
N ARG A 274 10.13 -16.91 -15.44
CA ARG A 274 10.44 -15.48 -15.25
C ARG A 274 10.47 -14.73 -16.57
N ARG A 275 9.70 -13.63 -16.65
CA ARG A 275 9.63 -12.74 -17.82
C ARG A 275 10.85 -11.82 -17.90
N SER A 276 12.00 -12.39 -18.27
CA SER A 276 13.28 -11.69 -18.48
C SER A 276 13.25 -10.67 -19.62
N ASP A 277 12.19 -10.70 -20.44
CA ASP A 277 11.80 -9.71 -21.45
C ASP A 277 11.08 -8.48 -20.87
N LEU A 278 10.53 -8.58 -19.65
CA LEU A 278 9.86 -7.47 -18.95
C LEU A 278 10.67 -6.94 -17.76
N TYR A 279 11.42 -7.80 -17.07
CA TYR A 279 12.26 -7.44 -15.92
C TYR A 279 13.43 -8.42 -15.78
N SER A 280 14.65 -7.92 -15.56
CA SER A 280 15.86 -8.73 -15.45
C SER A 280 16.69 -8.37 -14.21
N LEU A 281 17.19 -9.39 -13.51
CA LEU A 281 18.11 -9.23 -12.38
C LEU A 281 19.55 -9.23 -12.89
N VAL A 282 19.99 -8.07 -13.38
CA VAL A 282 21.28 -7.98 -14.09
C VAL A 282 22.44 -7.79 -13.10
N ALA A 283 23.17 -8.88 -12.85
CA ALA A 283 24.40 -8.86 -12.07
C ALA A 283 25.62 -9.18 -12.95
N VAL A 284 26.35 -8.15 -13.38
CA VAL A 284 27.54 -8.30 -14.24
C VAL A 284 28.67 -8.97 -13.47
N GLN A 285 28.87 -10.27 -13.71
CA GLN A 285 30.05 -10.99 -13.23
C GLN A 285 31.21 -10.81 -14.23
N LYS A 286 32.31 -10.23 -13.76
CA LYS A 286 33.60 -10.27 -14.46
C LYS A 286 34.12 -11.71 -14.45
N ASN A 287 34.34 -12.27 -15.62
CA ASN A 287 34.93 -13.59 -15.81
C ASN A 287 36.45 -13.50 -16.01
N GLU A 288 37.13 -14.64 -15.87
CA GLU A 288 38.51 -14.76 -16.33
C GLU A 288 38.58 -14.71 -17.86
N ILE A 289 39.72 -14.25 -18.38
CA ILE A 289 39.98 -14.23 -19.82
C ILE A 289 40.49 -15.63 -20.19
N GLY A 290 39.83 -16.27 -21.14
CA GLY A 290 40.21 -17.61 -21.60
C GLY A 290 41.63 -17.63 -22.17
N LYS A 291 42.30 -18.78 -22.10
CA LYS A 291 43.62 -18.96 -22.74
C LYS A 291 43.50 -19.01 -24.26
N GLU A 292 42.39 -19.58 -24.74
CA GLU A 292 42.03 -19.69 -26.16
C GLU A 292 41.65 -18.35 -26.79
N ALA A 293 41.64 -18.30 -28.12
CA ALA A 293 41.35 -17.08 -28.87
C ALA A 293 39.85 -16.92 -29.16
N TYR A 294 39.37 -15.68 -29.16
CA TYR A 294 37.96 -15.33 -29.32
C TYR A 294 37.61 -15.11 -30.79
N ILE A 295 36.37 -15.42 -31.20
CA ILE A 295 35.89 -15.25 -32.58
C ILE A 295 35.24 -13.86 -32.72
N PHE A 296 35.62 -13.11 -33.76
CA PHE A 296 35.10 -11.78 -34.07
C PHE A 296 34.67 -11.69 -35.54
N GLY A 297 33.43 -12.09 -35.82
CA GLY A 297 32.95 -12.31 -37.19
C GLY A 297 33.72 -13.44 -37.86
N ASN A 298 34.50 -13.13 -38.90
CA ASN A 298 35.41 -14.07 -39.57
C ASN A 298 36.87 -13.96 -39.07
N ASN A 299 37.14 -13.14 -38.05
CA ASN A 299 38.48 -12.90 -37.51
C ASN A 299 38.69 -13.64 -36.18
N THR A 300 39.94 -13.91 -35.84
CA THR A 300 40.33 -14.49 -34.55
C THR A 300 41.07 -13.45 -33.72
N ILE A 301 40.61 -13.17 -32.50
CA ILE A 301 41.21 -12.24 -31.55
C ILE A 301 42.00 -13.04 -30.50
N PRO A 302 43.34 -12.96 -30.49
CA PRO A 302 44.16 -13.60 -29.46
C PRO A 302 43.77 -13.14 -28.05
N SER A 303 43.76 -14.07 -27.10
CA SER A 303 43.50 -13.78 -25.67
C SER A 303 44.41 -12.68 -25.11
N GLU A 304 45.65 -12.62 -25.59
CA GLU A 304 46.63 -11.55 -25.30
C GLU A 304 46.14 -10.12 -25.62
N HIS A 305 45.18 -9.92 -26.52
CA HIS A 305 44.61 -8.60 -26.89
C HIS A 305 43.27 -8.27 -26.19
N VAL A 306 42.68 -9.25 -25.49
CA VAL A 306 41.45 -9.08 -24.69
C VAL A 306 41.81 -8.53 -23.30
N PHE A 307 41.20 -7.43 -22.87
CA PHE A 307 41.50 -6.81 -21.57
C PHE A 307 40.40 -6.95 -20.51
N TYR A 308 39.18 -7.29 -20.91
CA TYR A 308 38.05 -7.57 -20.03
C TYR A 308 37.14 -8.66 -20.61
N CYS A 309 36.53 -9.46 -19.73
CA CYS A 309 35.64 -10.56 -20.04
C CYS A 309 34.52 -10.64 -18.99
N SER A 310 33.30 -10.98 -19.40
CA SER A 310 32.11 -11.12 -18.55
C SER A 310 31.37 -12.43 -18.85
N ALA A 311 30.11 -12.57 -18.43
CA ALA A 311 29.29 -13.74 -18.72
C ALA A 311 29.03 -13.93 -20.22
N HIS A 312 28.81 -12.85 -20.96
CA HIS A 312 28.44 -12.90 -22.37
C HIS A 312 29.25 -11.97 -23.28
N THR A 313 30.15 -11.13 -22.74
CA THR A 313 30.83 -10.06 -23.47
C THR A 313 32.35 -10.09 -23.29
N PHE A 314 33.11 -9.82 -24.35
CA PHE A 314 34.56 -9.65 -24.31
C PHE A 314 34.97 -8.30 -24.89
N CYS A 315 36.04 -7.70 -24.34
CA CYS A 315 36.51 -6.36 -24.70
C CYS A 315 37.98 -6.42 -25.13
N PHE A 316 38.29 -5.86 -26.29
CA PHE A 316 39.61 -5.97 -26.90
C PHE A 316 40.02 -4.68 -27.63
N VAL A 317 41.33 -4.54 -27.84
CA VAL A 317 41.91 -3.33 -28.43
C VAL A 317 41.77 -3.32 -29.97
N ASN A 318 41.42 -2.17 -30.55
CA ASN A 318 40.82 -2.09 -31.90
C ASN A 318 41.74 -2.45 -33.11
N ARG A 319 43.05 -2.60 -32.96
CA ARG A 319 44.07 -2.71 -34.05
C ARG A 319 44.23 -1.50 -34.99
N SER A 320 43.17 -0.78 -35.38
CA SER A 320 43.19 0.36 -36.31
C SER A 320 42.55 1.66 -35.74
N PRO A 321 42.96 2.12 -34.54
CA PRO A 321 42.20 3.06 -33.75
C PRO A 321 42.12 4.47 -34.37
N VAL A 322 40.90 5.00 -34.51
CA VAL A 322 40.64 6.41 -34.89
C VAL A 322 41.25 7.42 -33.90
N LEU A 323 41.23 7.10 -32.60
CA LEU A 323 41.80 7.89 -31.51
C LEU A 323 42.47 6.94 -30.48
N PRO A 324 43.48 7.40 -29.71
CA PRO A 324 43.98 6.67 -28.56
C PRO A 324 42.85 6.29 -27.60
N GLY A 325 42.81 5.04 -27.14
CA GLY A 325 41.70 4.53 -26.33
C GLY A 325 40.49 4.01 -27.10
N HIS A 326 40.48 4.02 -28.44
CA HIS A 326 39.44 3.33 -29.21
C HIS A 326 39.54 1.81 -28.98
N VAL A 327 38.52 1.24 -28.34
CA VAL A 327 38.35 -0.21 -28.10
C VAL A 327 37.04 -0.73 -28.67
N LEU A 328 36.93 -2.06 -28.78
CA LEU A 328 35.72 -2.77 -29.18
C LEU A 328 35.19 -3.63 -28.03
N VAL A 329 33.86 -3.67 -27.88
CA VAL A 329 33.12 -4.48 -26.91
C VAL A 329 32.13 -5.35 -27.68
N SER A 330 32.19 -6.67 -27.53
CA SER A 330 31.54 -7.64 -28.43
C SER A 330 30.96 -8.82 -27.65
N PRO A 331 29.79 -9.38 -28.02
CA PRO A 331 29.28 -10.60 -27.41
C PRO A 331 30.16 -11.81 -27.77
N ILE A 332 30.37 -12.74 -26.82
CA ILE A 332 31.19 -13.95 -27.00
C ILE A 332 30.56 -14.92 -28.00
N ARG A 333 29.22 -14.97 -28.07
CA ARG A 333 28.50 -15.65 -29.15
C ARG A 333 28.61 -14.82 -30.42
N ASN A 334 29.03 -15.42 -31.53
CA ASN A 334 29.09 -14.76 -32.82
C ASN A 334 27.66 -14.51 -33.36
N VAL A 335 27.18 -13.30 -33.18
CA VAL A 335 25.83 -12.81 -33.52
C VAL A 335 25.94 -11.66 -34.50
N LYS A 336 25.17 -11.66 -35.60
CA LYS A 336 25.34 -10.71 -36.71
C LYS A 336 24.61 -9.40 -36.49
N ARG A 337 23.37 -9.47 -36.00
CA ARG A 337 22.47 -8.33 -35.80
C ARG A 337 22.12 -8.12 -34.33
N LEU A 338 21.92 -6.86 -33.92
CA LEU A 338 21.56 -6.50 -32.55
C LEU A 338 20.26 -7.19 -32.09
N THR A 339 19.33 -7.42 -33.02
CA THR A 339 18.06 -8.13 -32.84
C THR A 339 18.18 -9.64 -32.63
N GLU A 340 19.36 -10.23 -32.84
CA GLU A 340 19.63 -11.67 -32.65
C GLU A 340 20.23 -11.96 -31.25
N LEU A 341 20.46 -10.93 -30.42
CA LEU A 341 20.90 -11.07 -29.04
C LEU A 341 19.73 -11.44 -28.12
N SER A 342 19.99 -12.32 -27.15
CA SER A 342 19.10 -12.51 -26.01
C SER A 342 19.13 -11.29 -25.08
N HIS A 343 18.11 -11.13 -24.23
CA HIS A 343 18.04 -9.99 -23.30
C HIS A 343 19.18 -9.99 -22.27
N THR A 344 19.72 -11.16 -21.90
CA THR A 344 20.90 -11.27 -21.03
C THR A 344 22.17 -10.83 -21.74
N GLU A 345 22.39 -11.24 -23.00
CA GLU A 345 23.52 -10.77 -23.82
C GLU A 345 23.42 -9.27 -24.09
N THR A 346 22.23 -8.75 -24.40
CA THR A 346 21.99 -7.31 -24.62
C THR A 346 22.33 -6.50 -23.36
N SER A 347 21.87 -6.96 -22.20
CA SER A 347 22.12 -6.28 -20.91
C SER A 347 23.61 -6.31 -20.53
N ASP A 348 24.25 -7.48 -20.65
CA ASP A 348 25.67 -7.66 -20.35
C ASP A 348 26.55 -6.84 -21.31
N LEU A 349 26.20 -6.77 -22.60
CA LEU A 349 26.91 -5.99 -23.63
C LEU A 349 26.91 -4.49 -23.30
N PHE A 350 25.73 -3.89 -23.05
CA PHE A 350 25.63 -2.44 -22.84
C PHE A 350 26.08 -2.00 -21.44
N ILE A 351 25.92 -2.81 -20.39
CA ILE A 351 26.49 -2.49 -19.08
C ILE A 351 28.02 -2.68 -19.09
N THR A 352 28.53 -3.70 -19.78
CA THR A 352 29.99 -3.83 -20.01
C THR A 352 30.51 -2.62 -20.80
N ALA A 353 29.79 -2.13 -21.82
CA ALA A 353 30.17 -0.90 -22.52
C ALA A 353 30.21 0.32 -21.57
N LYS A 354 29.20 0.52 -20.71
CA LYS A 354 29.20 1.58 -19.65
C LYS A 354 30.42 1.48 -18.73
N LEU A 355 30.78 0.27 -18.30
CA LEU A 355 31.95 0.01 -17.45
C LEU A 355 33.28 0.31 -18.17
N ILE A 356 33.41 -0.07 -19.43
CA ILE A 356 34.63 0.19 -20.23
C ILE A 356 34.76 1.66 -20.63
N GLN A 357 33.65 2.36 -20.88
CA GLN A 357 33.63 3.81 -21.07
C GLN A 357 34.22 4.53 -19.85
N ALA A 358 33.69 4.29 -18.64
CA ALA A 358 34.19 4.91 -17.41
C ALA A 358 35.67 4.59 -17.14
N MET A 359 36.12 3.38 -17.50
CA MET A 359 37.53 2.98 -17.42
C MET A 359 38.44 3.84 -18.29
N LEU A 360 38.04 4.04 -19.55
CA LEU A 360 38.80 4.82 -20.53
C LEU A 360 38.78 6.31 -20.22
N GLU A 361 37.64 6.86 -19.79
CA GLU A 361 37.52 8.28 -19.42
C GLU A 361 38.43 8.62 -18.22
N ASN A 362 38.43 7.78 -17.19
CA ASN A 362 39.35 7.92 -16.06
C ASN A 362 40.82 7.72 -16.46
N TYR A 363 41.13 6.80 -17.37
CA TYR A 363 42.52 6.58 -17.81
C TYR A 363 43.05 7.74 -18.69
N TYR A 364 42.30 8.16 -19.70
CA TYR A 364 42.68 9.22 -20.65
C TYR A 364 42.44 10.66 -20.14
N LYS A 365 41.83 10.80 -18.95
CA LYS A 365 41.44 12.06 -18.31
C LYS A 365 40.52 12.90 -19.19
N THR A 366 39.45 12.25 -19.66
CA THR A 366 38.34 12.85 -20.41
C THR A 366 37.06 12.84 -19.55
N LYS A 367 36.04 13.57 -19.99
CA LYS A 367 34.71 13.64 -19.32
C LYS A 367 33.57 13.10 -20.21
N SER A 368 33.93 12.43 -21.30
CA SER A 368 33.04 12.14 -22.42
C SER A 368 33.67 11.13 -23.37
N SER A 369 32.84 10.32 -24.01
CA SER A 369 33.22 9.37 -25.04
C SER A 369 32.22 9.37 -26.19
N THR A 370 32.67 9.04 -27.40
CA THR A 370 31.77 8.59 -28.47
C THR A 370 31.56 7.10 -28.30
N VAL A 371 30.30 6.69 -28.12
CA VAL A 371 29.86 5.29 -28.10
C VAL A 371 29.01 5.06 -29.35
N CYS A 372 29.33 4.04 -30.15
CA CYS A 372 28.68 3.82 -31.45
C CYS A 372 28.49 2.33 -31.74
N VAL A 373 27.36 1.98 -32.36
CA VAL A 373 27.05 0.63 -32.87
C VAL A 373 26.62 0.78 -34.33
N GLN A 374 27.23 0.00 -35.22
CA GLN A 374 26.81 -0.14 -36.61
C GLN A 374 26.15 -1.51 -36.78
N ASP A 375 24.82 -1.54 -36.88
CA ASP A 375 24.02 -2.76 -36.95
C ASP A 375 23.47 -2.99 -38.37
N GLY A 376 24.04 -3.98 -39.08
CA GLY A 376 23.77 -4.24 -40.50
C GLY A 376 24.75 -3.51 -41.44
N PRO A 377 25.06 -4.08 -42.61
CA PRO A 377 26.03 -3.51 -43.54
C PRO A 377 25.59 -2.14 -44.10
N GLU A 378 24.28 -1.89 -44.20
CA GLU A 378 23.71 -0.59 -44.61
C GLU A 378 23.99 0.51 -43.57
N ALA A 379 24.08 0.15 -42.28
CA ALA A 379 24.51 1.04 -41.21
C ALA A 379 26.04 1.22 -41.14
N GLY A 380 26.78 0.62 -42.09
CA GLY A 380 28.22 0.74 -42.24
C GLY A 380 29.05 -0.44 -41.69
N GLN A 381 28.40 -1.40 -41.03
CA GLN A 381 29.02 -2.53 -40.29
C GLN A 381 30.04 -3.30 -41.16
N THR A 382 31.32 -3.22 -40.80
CA THR A 382 32.43 -3.78 -41.58
C THR A 382 32.75 -5.24 -41.26
N VAL A 383 32.50 -5.67 -40.03
CA VAL A 383 32.62 -7.07 -39.57
C VAL A 383 31.24 -7.59 -39.24
N SER A 384 30.84 -8.74 -39.82
CA SER A 384 29.50 -9.34 -39.64
C SER A 384 29.34 -10.00 -38.26
N HIS A 385 29.41 -9.17 -37.22
CA HIS A 385 29.20 -9.49 -35.82
C HIS A 385 28.88 -8.19 -35.06
N VAL A 386 27.94 -8.19 -34.14
CA VAL A 386 27.57 -7.02 -33.32
C VAL A 386 28.75 -6.57 -32.45
N HIS A 387 29.09 -5.29 -32.48
CA HIS A 387 30.07 -4.69 -31.57
C HIS A 387 29.77 -3.22 -31.27
N VAL A 388 30.20 -2.79 -30.09
CA VAL A 388 30.16 -1.40 -29.64
C VAL A 388 31.58 -0.81 -29.74
N HIS A 389 31.72 0.27 -30.49
CA HIS A 389 32.89 1.13 -30.48
C HIS A 389 32.83 2.07 -29.28
N ILE A 390 33.93 2.20 -28.53
CA ILE A 390 34.07 3.19 -27.46
C ILE A 390 35.35 3.99 -27.71
N LEU A 391 35.23 5.31 -27.79
CA LEU A 391 36.32 6.24 -28.03
C LEU A 391 36.28 7.37 -26.97
N PRO A 392 37.24 7.48 -26.03
CA PRO A 392 37.30 8.62 -25.12
C PRO A 392 37.60 9.90 -25.91
N ARG A 393 36.91 11.01 -25.57
CA ARG A 393 36.94 12.25 -26.35
C ARG A 393 37.50 13.44 -25.57
N LYS A 394 38.35 14.23 -26.24
CA LYS A 394 38.78 15.56 -25.82
C LYS A 394 38.11 16.62 -26.70
N LYS A 395 38.23 17.87 -26.26
CA LYS A 395 37.82 19.01 -27.10
C LYS A 395 38.68 19.04 -28.36
N ASP A 396 38.07 19.39 -29.48
CA ASP A 396 38.73 19.66 -30.77
C ASP A 396 39.40 18.43 -31.47
N ASP A 397 39.19 17.18 -30.99
CA ASP A 397 39.73 15.91 -31.55
C ASP A 397 39.56 15.76 -33.09
N PHE A 398 38.48 16.31 -33.65
CA PHE A 398 38.16 16.26 -35.08
C PHE A 398 37.90 17.66 -35.66
N GLY A 399 38.47 18.70 -35.05
CA GLY A 399 38.22 20.10 -35.39
C GLY A 399 36.92 20.64 -34.79
N SER A 400 36.39 21.71 -35.39
CA SER A 400 35.24 22.48 -34.90
C SER A 400 33.87 21.82 -35.09
N ASP A 401 33.79 20.84 -36.00
CA ASP A 401 32.58 20.04 -36.25
C ASP A 401 32.74 18.65 -35.58
N PRO A 402 31.96 18.36 -34.51
CA PRO A 402 32.10 17.11 -33.75
C PRO A 402 31.64 15.87 -34.54
N ASP A 403 30.77 16.02 -35.55
CA ASP A 403 30.18 14.91 -36.30
C ASP A 403 31.13 14.33 -37.34
N ASN A 404 32.30 14.96 -37.57
CA ASN A 404 33.41 14.35 -38.29
C ASN A 404 33.86 13.00 -37.71
N VAL A 405 33.53 12.69 -36.45
CA VAL A 405 33.73 11.35 -35.87
C VAL A 405 32.98 10.27 -36.66
N TYR A 406 31.78 10.55 -37.17
CA TYR A 406 30.99 9.59 -37.95
C TYR A 406 31.58 9.36 -39.34
N ARG A 407 32.04 10.43 -40.00
CA ARG A 407 32.81 10.34 -41.26
C ARG A 407 34.07 9.50 -41.04
N LYS A 408 34.83 9.76 -39.99
CA LYS A 408 36.04 8.98 -39.66
C LYS A 408 35.74 7.53 -39.28
N LEU A 409 34.67 7.24 -38.55
CA LEU A 409 34.27 5.85 -38.28
C LEU A 409 33.81 5.13 -39.56
N ALA A 410 33.10 5.79 -40.47
CA ALA A 410 32.71 5.22 -41.76
C ALA A 410 33.92 4.91 -42.68
N GLU A 411 34.98 5.71 -42.60
CA GLU A 411 36.20 5.64 -43.41
C GLU A 411 37.32 4.76 -42.82
N HIS A 412 37.48 4.68 -41.48
CA HIS A 412 38.69 4.11 -40.85
C HIS A 412 38.94 2.65 -41.19
N ASP A 413 37.87 1.90 -41.43
CA ASP A 413 37.94 0.50 -41.82
C ASP A 413 38.00 0.28 -43.35
N LYS A 414 37.94 1.34 -44.15
CA LYS A 414 37.80 1.30 -45.61
C LYS A 414 38.94 2.00 -46.38
N ALA A 415 39.80 2.76 -45.70
CA ALA A 415 40.99 3.39 -46.30
C ALA A 415 41.97 2.37 -46.90
N LYS A 416 42.61 2.71 -48.04
CA LYS A 416 43.56 1.83 -48.76
C LYS A 416 44.94 1.78 -48.13
N GLU A 417 45.42 2.90 -47.61
CA GLU A 417 46.71 2.99 -46.89
C GLU A 417 46.43 3.06 -45.38
N ARG A 418 47.03 2.14 -44.61
CA ARG A 418 46.84 2.05 -43.16
C ARG A 418 48.10 1.63 -42.42
N ARG A 419 48.42 2.34 -41.34
CA ARG A 419 49.27 1.81 -40.26
C ARG A 419 48.40 0.98 -39.31
N PHE A 420 48.31 -0.33 -39.56
CA PHE A 420 47.83 -1.25 -38.54
C PHE A 420 48.82 -1.31 -37.38
N ARG A 421 48.32 -1.42 -36.13
CA ARG A 421 49.17 -1.66 -34.97
C ARG A 421 49.78 -3.07 -35.01
N CYS A 422 50.99 -3.22 -34.47
CA CYS A 422 51.62 -4.52 -34.31
C CYS A 422 51.02 -5.28 -33.12
N LYS A 423 51.28 -6.61 -33.04
CA LYS A 423 50.74 -7.44 -31.94
C LYS A 423 51.22 -6.98 -30.56
N GLU A 424 52.46 -6.51 -30.47
CA GLU A 424 53.10 -6.07 -29.23
C GLU A 424 52.53 -4.73 -28.73
N GLU A 425 52.32 -3.75 -29.63
CA GLU A 425 51.58 -2.51 -29.33
C GLU A 425 50.19 -2.82 -28.75
N MET A 426 49.46 -3.78 -29.34
CA MET A 426 48.13 -4.21 -28.88
C MET A 426 48.18 -4.97 -27.54
N GLN A 427 49.13 -5.88 -27.37
CA GLN A 427 49.30 -6.66 -26.14
C GLN A 427 49.68 -5.76 -24.95
N ASN A 428 50.53 -4.75 -25.18
CA ASN A 428 50.92 -3.77 -24.17
C ASN A 428 49.74 -2.86 -23.76
N GLU A 429 48.94 -2.37 -24.72
CA GLU A 429 47.71 -1.62 -24.41
C GLU A 429 46.70 -2.48 -23.62
N ALA A 430 46.49 -3.74 -24.02
CA ALA A 430 45.63 -4.67 -23.29
C ALA A 430 46.14 -4.94 -21.86
N ASN A 431 47.46 -5.06 -21.65
CA ASN A 431 48.08 -5.20 -20.33
C ASN A 431 47.85 -3.97 -19.43
N VAL A 432 47.94 -2.76 -19.99
CA VAL A 432 47.62 -1.50 -19.29
C VAL A 432 46.15 -1.48 -18.85
N TYR A 433 45.21 -1.80 -19.74
CA TYR A 433 43.77 -1.83 -19.38
C TYR A 433 43.41 -2.96 -18.42
N ARG A 434 44.07 -4.13 -18.48
CA ARG A 434 43.95 -5.18 -17.44
C ARG A 434 44.34 -4.66 -16.07
N CYS A 435 45.40 -3.84 -15.98
CA CYS A 435 45.86 -3.23 -14.73
C CYS A 435 44.90 -2.13 -14.24
N GLY A 436 44.41 -1.25 -15.13
CA GLY A 436 43.38 -0.27 -14.81
C GLY A 436 42.09 -0.90 -14.30
N SER A 437 41.63 -1.97 -14.95
CA SER A 437 40.45 -2.74 -14.55
C SER A 437 40.59 -3.42 -13.18
N LYS A 438 41.82 -3.72 -12.70
CA LYS A 438 42.03 -4.19 -11.32
C LYS A 438 41.78 -3.08 -10.28
N ARG A 439 42.11 -1.82 -10.59
CA ARG A 439 41.90 -0.69 -9.67
C ARG A 439 40.43 -0.26 -9.57
N MET A 440 39.65 -0.35 -10.66
CA MET A 440 38.24 0.06 -10.64
C MET A 440 37.31 -0.86 -9.85
N ASN A 441 37.70 -2.11 -9.56
CA ASN A 441 36.84 -3.04 -8.82
C ASN A 441 36.45 -2.53 -7.40
N GLY A 442 37.22 -1.61 -6.80
CA GLY A 442 36.86 -0.95 -5.54
C GLY A 442 35.87 0.22 -5.67
N SER A 443 35.55 0.63 -6.90
CA SER A 443 34.63 1.73 -7.22
C SER A 443 33.38 1.26 -7.99
N MET A 444 33.30 -0.02 -8.33
CA MET A 444 32.23 -0.56 -9.18
C MET A 444 30.87 -0.68 -8.46
N THR A 445 30.88 -0.69 -7.12
CA THR A 445 29.68 -0.49 -6.27
C THR A 445 28.95 0.80 -6.65
N ALA A 446 29.68 1.89 -6.87
CA ALA A 446 29.13 3.20 -7.23
C ALA A 446 28.68 3.34 -8.71
N ILE A 447 28.72 2.27 -9.52
CA ILE A 447 28.19 2.27 -10.90
C ILE A 447 26.83 1.56 -11.00
N VAL A 448 26.46 0.77 -9.98
CA VAL A 448 25.12 0.15 -9.87
C VAL A 448 24.09 1.17 -9.36
N SER A 449 24.46 2.04 -8.41
CA SER A 449 23.66 3.21 -8.00
C SER A 449 23.39 4.18 -9.16
N LEU A 450 24.29 4.23 -10.15
CA LEU A 450 24.22 5.03 -11.38
C LEU A 450 23.14 4.54 -12.38
N PHE A 451 22.12 3.82 -11.92
CA PHE A 451 20.86 3.55 -12.61
C PHE A 451 19.63 4.19 -11.93
N GLU A 452 19.78 4.78 -10.73
CA GLU A 452 18.75 5.63 -10.11
C GLU A 452 18.88 7.11 -10.53
N GLU A 453 20.07 7.55 -10.96
CA GLU A 453 20.36 8.89 -11.50
C GLU A 453 19.82 9.13 -12.94
N VAL A 454 18.58 8.73 -13.22
CA VAL A 454 17.86 9.09 -14.47
C VAL A 454 16.50 9.75 -14.14
N LYS A 455 16.40 10.41 -12.99
CA LYS A 455 15.24 11.24 -12.62
C LYS A 455 15.53 12.67 -12.19
N GLU A 456 16.74 13.17 -12.42
CA GLU A 456 17.00 14.62 -12.32
C GLU A 456 18.12 15.10 -13.25
N GLN A 457 17.76 15.55 -14.48
CA GLN A 457 18.33 16.72 -15.16
C GLN A 457 17.71 16.98 -16.55
N GLN A 458 16.52 17.59 -16.55
CA GLN A 458 16.19 18.65 -17.52
C GLN A 458 15.30 19.68 -16.83
N TYR A 459 15.88 20.84 -16.51
CA TYR A 459 15.37 22.21 -16.74
C TYR A 459 16.00 23.24 -15.78
N GLN A 460 17.23 23.64 -16.08
CA GLN A 460 17.65 25.04 -15.95
C GLN A 460 18.34 25.49 -17.24
N GLY A 461 17.99 26.69 -17.71
CA GLY A 461 18.60 27.33 -18.87
C GLY A 461 19.70 28.33 -18.47
N PRO A 462 20.54 28.77 -19.42
CA PRO A 462 21.66 29.66 -19.15
C PRO A 462 21.26 31.15 -19.03
N PRO A 463 22.08 31.99 -18.38
CA PRO A 463 21.86 33.44 -18.31
C PRO A 463 22.33 34.21 -19.57
N SER A 464 21.74 35.40 -19.72
CA SER A 464 21.99 36.53 -20.66
C SER A 464 23.46 36.80 -21.06
N SER A 465 23.79 37.44 -22.20
CA SER A 465 23.29 38.72 -22.78
C SER A 465 23.94 38.97 -24.18
N THR A 466 23.71 40.00 -25.04
CA THR A 466 22.88 41.24 -25.07
C THR A 466 22.73 41.74 -26.54
N ASN A 467 21.66 42.51 -26.88
CA ASN A 467 21.54 43.46 -28.04
C ASN A 467 21.63 42.88 -29.48
N ALA A 468 21.12 43.49 -30.57
CA ALA A 468 20.01 44.43 -30.85
C ALA A 468 19.75 44.40 -32.40
N VAL A 469 18.58 44.77 -32.94
CA VAL A 469 18.27 46.07 -33.62
C VAL A 469 16.87 45.96 -34.29
N ARG A 470 16.27 47.10 -34.71
CA ARG A 470 14.87 47.28 -35.14
C ARG A 470 14.61 47.18 -36.66
N GLN A 471 13.30 47.09 -36.97
CA GLN A 471 12.51 47.92 -37.92
C GLN A 471 12.06 47.37 -39.30
N CYS A 472 10.79 47.69 -39.61
CA CYS A 472 10.04 47.54 -40.87
C CYS A 472 10.34 48.73 -41.84
N PRO A 473 9.78 48.86 -43.07
CA PRO A 473 8.35 48.77 -43.47
C PRO A 473 8.15 47.87 -44.75
N ASP A 474 7.08 47.82 -45.57
CA ASP A 474 6.03 48.77 -46.01
C ASP A 474 4.68 48.10 -46.40
N GLY A 475 3.64 48.92 -46.64
CA GLY A 475 2.37 48.55 -47.29
C GLY A 475 2.33 48.92 -48.80
N PRO A 476 1.20 49.39 -49.40
CA PRO A 476 -0.14 49.62 -48.83
C PRO A 476 -1.36 49.22 -49.72
N GLY A 477 -2.58 49.31 -49.15
CA GLY A 477 -3.83 49.66 -49.85
C GLY A 477 -4.64 48.55 -50.56
N ASP A 478 -5.89 48.78 -51.01
CA ASP A 478 -6.91 49.77 -50.58
C ASP A 478 -8.31 49.44 -51.19
N VAL A 479 -9.43 49.97 -50.63
CA VAL A 479 -10.79 50.11 -51.26
C VAL A 479 -11.55 48.75 -51.58
N ALA A 480 -12.89 48.55 -51.56
CA ALA A 480 -14.11 49.39 -51.37
C ALA A 480 -15.34 48.64 -50.75
N ARG A 481 -16.15 49.41 -49.98
CA ARG A 481 -17.64 49.55 -49.97
C ARG A 481 -18.64 48.34 -49.93
N SER A 482 -19.47 48.41 -48.88
CA SER A 482 -20.95 48.21 -48.82
C SER A 482 -21.57 46.78 -48.74
N GLY A 483 -22.63 46.52 -47.95
CA GLY A 483 -23.23 47.32 -46.85
C GLY A 483 -24.67 46.92 -46.40
N LYS A 484 -25.12 47.41 -45.22
CA LYS A 484 -26.48 47.27 -44.57
C LYS A 484 -26.80 45.85 -44.02
N LYS A 485 -27.50 45.58 -42.89
CA LYS A 485 -28.13 46.24 -41.69
C LYS A 485 -28.32 45.08 -40.63
N ILE A 486 -28.14 45.13 -39.28
CA ILE A 486 -28.89 45.80 -38.15
C ILE A 486 -30.40 45.44 -38.13
N PRO A 487 -31.12 45.10 -37.01
CA PRO A 487 -30.90 45.17 -35.53
C PRO A 487 -30.84 43.79 -34.77
N GLN A 488 -30.54 43.59 -33.46
CA GLN A 488 -31.06 44.00 -32.10
C GLN A 488 -32.42 43.38 -31.65
N LEU A 489 -32.84 43.19 -30.37
CA LEU A 489 -32.26 42.90 -29.01
C LEU A 489 -33.43 42.78 -27.96
N VAL A 490 -33.17 42.69 -26.62
CA VAL A 490 -34.12 42.73 -25.43
C VAL A 490 -34.77 41.35 -25.07
N ALA A 491 -35.12 40.86 -23.85
CA ALA A 491 -35.40 41.27 -22.43
C ALA A 491 -36.91 41.45 -22.04
N LEU A 492 -37.42 41.45 -20.78
CA LEU A 492 -36.85 41.63 -19.41
C LEU A 492 -37.58 40.77 -18.30
N THR A 493 -37.87 41.33 -17.10
CA THR A 493 -38.45 40.71 -15.85
C THR A 493 -39.69 41.50 -15.35
N ILE A 494 -40.56 40.96 -14.46
CA ILE A 494 -41.03 41.56 -13.14
C ILE A 494 -42.33 40.96 -12.51
N CYS A 495 -42.26 40.60 -11.20
CA CYS A 495 -43.23 40.60 -10.05
C CYS A 495 -44.72 40.14 -10.22
N PHE A 496 -45.63 40.06 -9.20
CA PHE A 496 -45.81 40.58 -7.81
C PHE A 496 -46.34 39.47 -6.84
N ILE A 497 -45.87 39.33 -5.58
CA ILE A 497 -46.33 39.89 -4.26
C ILE A 497 -47.65 39.34 -3.66
N GLY A 498 -47.58 38.87 -2.40
CA GLY A 498 -48.69 38.60 -1.45
C GLY A 498 -48.15 38.04 -0.11
N LEU A 499 -48.59 38.54 1.06
CA LEU A 499 -47.90 38.33 2.35
C LEU A 499 -48.80 38.44 3.61
N TYR A 500 -48.44 37.77 4.72
CA TYR A 500 -49.02 37.85 6.10
C TYR A 500 -50.48 37.34 6.23
N VAL A 501 -51.07 37.00 7.40
CA VAL A 501 -50.80 37.29 8.84
C VAL A 501 -50.80 36.00 9.71
N THR A 502 -50.25 36.11 10.92
CA THR A 502 -49.83 35.13 11.92
C THR A 502 -50.87 34.56 12.92
N LEU A 503 -50.51 33.41 13.52
CA LEU A 503 -50.69 32.97 14.94
C LEU A 503 -52.00 32.30 15.45
N SER A 504 -51.76 31.41 16.44
CA SER A 504 -52.68 30.79 17.44
C SER A 504 -53.20 29.34 17.19
N MET A 505 -53.24 28.58 18.30
CA MET A 505 -53.85 27.24 18.49
C MET A 505 -55.40 27.38 18.68
N PRO A 506 -56.25 26.31 18.73
CA PRO A 506 -55.96 24.87 18.98
C PRO A 506 -56.77 23.83 18.13
N LYS A 507 -56.71 22.55 18.56
CA LYS A 507 -57.66 21.44 18.28
C LYS A 507 -59.12 21.80 18.69
N PRO A 508 -60.23 21.09 18.27
CA PRO A 508 -60.28 19.63 18.05
C PRO A 508 -61.29 19.01 17.01
N SER A 509 -61.10 17.70 16.77
CA SER A 509 -62.06 16.57 16.55
C SER A 509 -63.43 16.65 15.84
N ALA A 510 -63.79 15.49 15.24
CA ALA A 510 -65.14 14.96 14.93
C ALA A 510 -65.75 15.34 13.55
N VAL A 511 -66.47 14.48 12.80
CA VAL A 511 -66.85 13.05 13.00
C VAL A 511 -67.21 12.33 11.66
N GLN A 512 -67.30 10.98 11.70
CA GLN A 512 -67.93 9.92 10.85
C GLN A 512 -68.89 10.32 9.67
N GLU A 513 -69.23 9.50 8.63
CA GLU A 513 -68.90 8.11 8.20
C GLU A 513 -69.35 7.81 6.73
N GLU A 514 -69.30 6.52 6.32
CA GLU A 514 -70.09 5.87 5.24
C GLU A 514 -69.92 6.28 3.75
N ARG A 515 -68.93 5.68 3.09
CA ARG A 515 -69.18 4.66 2.02
C ARG A 515 -67.89 3.92 1.64
N HIS A 516 -67.83 2.60 1.81
CA HIS A 516 -66.56 1.86 1.70
C HIS A 516 -66.68 0.37 1.30
N GLU A 517 -67.50 0.02 0.29
CA GLU A 517 -67.58 -1.37 -0.23
C GLU A 517 -67.21 -1.52 -1.71
N ASP A 518 -67.72 -0.67 -2.62
CA ASP A 518 -67.52 -0.84 -4.08
C ASP A 518 -66.06 -0.82 -4.58
N MET A 519 -65.12 -0.27 -3.81
CA MET A 519 -63.72 -0.13 -4.25
C MET A 519 -62.92 -1.45 -4.18
N MET A 520 -63.41 -2.48 -3.49
CA MET A 520 -62.68 -3.75 -3.34
C MET A 520 -62.83 -4.70 -4.55
N ALA A 521 -63.93 -4.61 -5.30
CA ALA A 521 -64.19 -5.51 -6.43
C ALA A 521 -63.19 -5.30 -7.59
N VAL A 522 -62.85 -4.04 -7.89
CA VAL A 522 -61.99 -3.67 -9.02
C VAL A 522 -60.52 -4.07 -8.82
N ILE A 523 -60.10 -4.36 -7.58
CA ILE A 523 -58.72 -4.73 -7.25
C ILE A 523 -58.42 -6.20 -7.60
N HIS A 524 -59.43 -7.05 -7.77
CA HIS A 524 -59.24 -8.51 -7.82
C HIS A 524 -58.90 -9.08 -9.21
N GLU A 525 -58.98 -8.30 -10.30
CA GLU A 525 -58.93 -8.82 -11.67
C GLU A 525 -57.72 -8.36 -12.51
N ILE A 526 -56.65 -7.85 -11.88
CA ILE A 526 -55.35 -7.59 -12.54
C ILE A 526 -54.20 -8.21 -11.73
N THR A 527 -54.02 -9.52 -11.84
CA THR A 527 -52.94 -10.25 -11.16
C THR A 527 -52.28 -11.33 -12.03
N GLU A 528 -51.25 -10.95 -12.80
CA GLU A 528 -50.22 -11.90 -13.26
C GLU A 528 -48.82 -11.43 -12.81
N VAL A 529 -48.47 -11.86 -11.59
CA VAL A 529 -47.13 -12.21 -11.11
C VAL A 529 -45.95 -11.29 -11.51
N ASP A 530 -45.85 -10.10 -10.93
CA ASP A 530 -44.65 -9.71 -10.17
C ASP A 530 -44.88 -8.49 -9.24
N GLY A 531 -44.05 -8.33 -8.20
CA GLY A 531 -43.91 -7.04 -7.49
C GLY A 531 -44.81 -6.71 -6.28
N LEU A 532 -45.70 -7.59 -5.81
CA LEU A 532 -46.47 -7.34 -4.56
C LEU A 532 -45.56 -7.16 -3.32
N ASP A 533 -45.80 -6.12 -2.53
CA ASP A 533 -45.09 -5.84 -1.27
C ASP A 533 -45.51 -6.85 -0.18
N PRO A 534 -44.58 -7.66 0.36
CA PRO A 534 -44.90 -8.71 1.34
C PRO A 534 -45.34 -8.16 2.70
N PHE A 535 -45.20 -6.85 2.96
CA PHE A 535 -45.40 -6.27 4.28
C PHE A 535 -46.60 -5.31 4.39
N VAL A 536 -47.46 -5.21 3.35
CA VAL A 536 -48.65 -4.34 3.36
C VAL A 536 -49.53 -4.54 4.60
N SER A 537 -49.77 -5.79 4.99
CA SER A 537 -50.60 -6.12 6.16
C SER A 537 -50.06 -5.60 7.49
N TYR A 538 -48.74 -5.41 7.62
CA TYR A 538 -48.13 -4.93 8.87
C TYR A 538 -48.40 -3.44 9.13
N LYS A 539 -48.63 -2.66 8.07
CA LYS A 539 -48.80 -1.20 8.11
C LYS A 539 -50.13 -0.76 8.75
N ASN A 540 -51.06 -1.71 8.92
CA ASN A 540 -52.39 -1.50 9.48
C ASN A 540 -52.48 -1.84 10.99
N PHE A 541 -51.41 -2.35 11.61
CA PHE A 541 -51.40 -2.60 13.06
C PHE A 541 -51.18 -1.31 13.85
N GLY A 542 -51.63 -1.32 15.11
CA GLY A 542 -51.35 -0.26 16.07
C GLY A 542 -49.86 -0.13 16.41
N LYS A 543 -49.55 0.84 17.25
CA LYS A 543 -48.20 1.03 17.82
C LYS A 543 -48.11 0.41 19.21
N LYS A 544 -46.95 -0.18 19.50
CA LYS A 544 -46.63 -0.94 20.70
C LYS A 544 -45.25 -0.54 21.22
N ASP A 545 -45.11 -0.44 22.54
CA ASP A 545 -43.81 -0.41 23.18
C ASP A 545 -43.21 -1.83 23.23
N TRP A 546 -42.00 -1.97 22.73
CA TRP A 546 -41.26 -3.24 22.67
C TRP A 546 -40.11 -3.32 23.68
N HIS A 547 -39.96 -2.34 24.57
CA HIS A 547 -38.98 -2.40 25.66
C HIS A 547 -39.35 -3.45 26.71
N ASP A 548 -38.50 -4.47 26.87
CA ASP A 548 -38.57 -5.41 27.99
C ASP A 548 -37.98 -4.77 29.26
N TYR A 549 -38.77 -3.91 29.90
CA TYR A 549 -38.38 -3.20 31.12
C TYR A 549 -38.05 -4.15 32.29
N GLU A 550 -38.60 -5.37 32.32
CA GLU A 550 -38.29 -6.36 33.37
C GLU A 550 -36.95 -7.05 33.11
N SER A 551 -36.58 -7.30 31.86
CA SER A 551 -35.21 -7.73 31.49
C SER A 551 -34.21 -6.61 31.75
N MET A 552 -34.51 -5.37 31.35
CA MET A 552 -33.65 -4.21 31.64
C MET A 552 -33.45 -4.00 33.15
N ARG A 553 -34.51 -4.07 33.96
CA ARG A 553 -34.42 -3.96 35.42
C ARG A 553 -33.59 -5.09 36.02
N ARG A 554 -33.80 -6.35 35.61
CA ARG A 554 -32.97 -7.48 36.06
C ARG A 554 -31.50 -7.30 35.68
N ASP A 555 -31.21 -6.82 34.47
CA ASP A 555 -29.84 -6.56 34.03
C ASP A 555 -29.16 -5.46 34.90
N THR A 556 -29.87 -4.41 35.34
CA THR A 556 -29.29 -3.40 36.26
C THR A 556 -28.91 -3.93 37.65
N LEU A 557 -29.44 -5.08 38.08
CA LEU A 557 -29.13 -5.70 39.37
C LEU A 557 -27.91 -6.64 39.31
N ARG A 558 -27.36 -6.90 38.12
CA ARG A 558 -26.27 -7.85 37.91
C ARG A 558 -24.93 -7.32 38.40
N LYS A 559 -24.08 -8.24 38.84
CA LYS A 559 -22.75 -7.97 39.39
C LYS A 559 -21.78 -9.03 38.88
N GLY A 560 -20.61 -8.59 38.43
CA GLY A 560 -19.60 -9.44 37.79
C GLY A 560 -18.65 -8.62 36.92
N LEU A 561 -17.64 -9.28 36.35
CA LEU A 561 -16.71 -8.65 35.41
C LEU A 561 -17.43 -8.32 34.09
N GLY A 562 -17.24 -7.09 33.59
CA GLY A 562 -17.84 -6.61 32.34
C GLY A 562 -19.33 -6.29 32.38
N GLU A 563 -20.01 -6.50 33.52
CA GLU A 563 -21.44 -6.18 33.70
C GLU A 563 -21.69 -4.66 33.65
N GLY A 564 -22.82 -4.26 33.08
CA GLY A 564 -23.14 -2.87 32.74
C GLY A 564 -22.26 -2.30 31.63
N GLY A 565 -21.57 -3.15 30.86
CA GLY A 565 -20.63 -2.74 29.81
C GLY A 565 -19.34 -2.10 30.33
N LYS A 566 -18.98 -2.27 31.62
CA LYS A 566 -17.80 -1.64 32.23
C LYS A 566 -16.48 -2.28 31.75
N PRO A 567 -15.37 -1.52 31.74
CA PRO A 567 -14.04 -2.08 31.47
C PRO A 567 -13.65 -3.12 32.53
N VAL A 568 -13.09 -4.24 32.07
CA VAL A 568 -12.36 -5.22 32.89
C VAL A 568 -10.88 -4.89 32.81
N ILE A 569 -10.28 -4.58 33.97
CA ILE A 569 -8.85 -4.25 34.09
C ILE A 569 -8.16 -5.42 34.78
N ILE A 570 -7.30 -6.12 34.05
CA ILE A 570 -6.45 -7.20 34.59
C ILE A 570 -5.03 -6.65 34.81
N PRO A 571 -4.41 -6.86 36.00
CA PRO A 571 -3.03 -6.45 36.30
C PRO A 571 -2.03 -6.85 35.20
N ALA A 572 -1.00 -6.01 35.00
CA ALA A 572 -0.10 -6.11 33.84
C ALA A 572 0.72 -7.41 33.78
N ASP A 573 0.95 -8.06 34.92
CA ASP A 573 1.73 -9.30 35.03
C ASP A 573 0.84 -10.55 35.17
N GLU A 574 -0.46 -10.39 35.46
CA GLU A 574 -1.37 -11.51 35.67
C GLU A 574 -1.73 -12.20 34.35
N MET A 575 -1.40 -13.50 34.26
CA MET A 575 -1.60 -14.36 33.08
C MET A 575 -1.08 -13.78 31.76
N LYS A 576 -0.14 -12.82 31.82
CA LYS A 576 0.33 -12.01 30.69
C LYS A 576 0.64 -12.80 29.43
N LYS A 577 1.38 -13.91 29.54
CA LYS A 577 1.69 -14.77 28.38
C LYS A 577 0.43 -15.38 27.73
N LEU A 578 -0.50 -15.91 28.53
CA LEU A 578 -1.75 -16.46 28.01
C LEU A 578 -2.59 -15.37 27.34
N ARG A 579 -2.61 -14.16 27.91
CA ARG A 579 -3.26 -12.98 27.32
C ARG A 579 -2.64 -12.63 25.96
N ASP A 580 -1.32 -12.46 25.90
CA ASP A 580 -0.61 -12.12 24.66
C ASP A 580 -0.76 -13.21 23.58
N ASP A 581 -0.69 -14.50 23.95
CA ASP A 581 -0.87 -15.63 23.02
C ASP A 581 -2.32 -15.69 22.49
N LEU A 582 -3.33 -15.53 23.34
CA LEU A 582 -4.73 -15.42 22.91
C LEU A 582 -5.01 -14.13 22.11
N TYR A 583 -4.30 -13.04 22.38
CA TYR A 583 -4.42 -11.78 21.63
C TYR A 583 -3.84 -11.93 20.22
N ARG A 584 -2.68 -12.57 20.06
CA ARG A 584 -2.08 -12.85 18.74
C ARG A 584 -3.02 -13.67 17.83
N VAL A 585 -3.73 -14.64 18.41
CA VAL A 585 -4.59 -15.60 17.70
C VAL A 585 -6.02 -15.07 17.42
N ASN A 586 -6.41 -13.93 18.01
CA ASN A 586 -7.78 -13.38 17.87
C ASN A 586 -7.84 -11.86 17.56
N GLY A 587 -6.77 -11.09 17.74
CA GLY A 587 -6.73 -9.63 17.53
C GLY A 587 -7.37 -8.79 18.65
N TYR A 588 -7.85 -9.44 19.71
CA TYR A 588 -8.45 -8.89 20.93
C TYR A 588 -8.11 -9.80 22.14
N ASP A 589 -8.26 -9.29 23.36
CA ASP A 589 -7.96 -10.03 24.60
C ASP A 589 -9.04 -11.10 24.89
N ALA A 590 -8.87 -12.25 24.25
CA ALA A 590 -9.75 -13.40 24.40
C ALA A 590 -9.74 -14.00 25.82
N TYR A 591 -8.71 -13.73 26.65
CA TYR A 591 -8.70 -14.12 28.06
C TYR A 591 -9.67 -13.26 28.87
N VAL A 592 -9.66 -11.94 28.67
CA VAL A 592 -10.66 -11.02 29.27
C VAL A 592 -12.08 -11.39 28.79
N SER A 593 -12.25 -11.80 27.53
CA SER A 593 -13.52 -12.36 27.05
C SER A 593 -13.98 -13.57 27.87
N ASP A 594 -13.09 -14.54 28.14
CA ASP A 594 -13.45 -15.77 28.86
C ASP A 594 -13.80 -15.54 30.34
N LEU A 595 -13.35 -14.42 30.93
CA LEU A 595 -13.74 -13.99 32.28
C LEU A 595 -15.12 -13.28 32.34
N ILE A 596 -15.65 -12.82 31.20
CA ILE A 596 -16.92 -12.06 31.13
C ILE A 596 -18.08 -13.00 30.80
N ALA A 597 -19.17 -12.89 31.55
CA ALA A 597 -20.38 -13.71 31.36
C ALA A 597 -20.93 -13.62 29.92
N LEU A 598 -21.23 -14.77 29.31
CA LEU A 598 -21.75 -14.85 27.92
C LEU A 598 -23.06 -14.07 27.72
N ASN A 599 -23.81 -13.83 28.78
CA ASN A 599 -25.08 -13.10 28.79
C ASN A 599 -24.98 -11.73 29.49
N ARG A 600 -23.78 -11.15 29.66
CA ARG A 600 -23.55 -9.90 30.44
C ARG A 600 -24.49 -8.75 30.06
N SER A 601 -24.87 -7.94 31.05
CA SER A 601 -25.55 -6.66 30.84
C SER A 601 -24.64 -5.63 30.18
N VAL A 602 -25.23 -4.72 29.40
CA VAL A 602 -24.54 -3.62 28.72
C VAL A 602 -25.14 -2.28 29.16
N LYS A 603 -24.48 -1.17 28.82
CA LYS A 603 -25.04 0.17 29.08
C LYS A 603 -26.03 0.54 27.99
N ASP A 604 -27.22 0.99 28.37
CA ASP A 604 -28.12 1.67 27.42
C ASP A 604 -27.57 3.07 27.12
N ILE A 605 -27.02 3.23 25.92
CA ILE A 605 -26.41 4.47 25.41
C ILE A 605 -27.15 5.02 24.19
N ARG A 606 -28.41 4.62 23.99
CA ARG A 606 -29.30 5.22 22.98
C ARG A 606 -29.69 6.63 23.42
N HIS A 607 -30.01 7.51 22.45
CA HIS A 607 -30.56 8.82 22.74
C HIS A 607 -31.78 8.69 23.67
N SER A 608 -31.95 9.63 24.62
CA SER A 608 -32.93 9.51 25.71
C SER A 608 -34.36 9.29 25.19
N GLU A 609 -34.72 9.97 24.11
CA GLU A 609 -36.03 9.88 23.45
C GLU A 609 -36.30 8.51 22.79
N CYS A 610 -35.29 7.71 22.43
CA CYS A 610 -35.48 6.37 21.85
C CYS A 610 -36.31 5.45 22.76
N LYS A 611 -36.35 5.73 24.07
CA LYS A 611 -37.14 5.02 25.08
C LYS A 611 -38.64 5.26 24.94
N ASN A 612 -39.03 6.35 24.30
CA ASN A 612 -40.43 6.76 24.13
C ASN A 612 -41.01 6.35 22.76
N ILE A 613 -40.20 5.74 21.88
CA ILE A 613 -40.61 5.39 20.51
C ILE A 613 -41.28 4.01 20.49
N GLN A 614 -42.46 3.96 19.86
CA GLN A 614 -43.26 2.76 19.66
C GLN A 614 -43.22 2.32 18.20
N TYR A 615 -43.21 1.00 18.00
CA TYR A 615 -43.14 0.35 16.68
C TYR A 615 -44.41 -0.47 16.42
N PHE A 616 -44.65 -0.96 15.21
CA PHE A 616 -45.85 -1.73 14.89
C PHE A 616 -46.05 -2.90 15.88
N GLU A 617 -47.31 -3.14 16.26
CA GLU A 617 -47.71 -4.17 17.24
C GLU A 617 -47.30 -5.58 16.84
N LYS A 618 -47.24 -5.83 15.52
CA LYS A 618 -46.66 -7.01 14.90
C LYS A 618 -45.58 -6.58 13.92
N LEU A 619 -44.52 -7.37 13.81
CA LEU A 619 -43.38 -7.11 12.93
C LEU A 619 -43.04 -8.40 12.14
N PRO A 620 -42.47 -8.31 10.92
CA PRO A 620 -42.12 -9.49 10.13
C PRO A 620 -41.08 -10.37 10.82
N SER A 621 -41.04 -11.67 10.47
CA SER A 621 -40.11 -12.60 11.10
C SER A 621 -38.66 -12.36 10.68
N VAL A 622 -37.73 -12.53 11.63
CA VAL A 622 -36.31 -12.20 11.47
C VAL A 622 -35.43 -13.44 11.60
N GLY A 623 -34.50 -13.61 10.66
CA GLY A 623 -33.43 -14.59 10.69
C GLY A 623 -32.07 -13.90 10.70
N ILE A 624 -31.18 -14.31 11.60
CA ILE A 624 -29.93 -13.57 11.89
C ILE A 624 -28.72 -14.40 11.45
N VAL A 625 -27.88 -13.86 10.58
CA VAL A 625 -26.73 -14.54 9.98
C VAL A 625 -25.43 -14.02 10.59
N PHE A 626 -24.68 -14.93 11.22
CA PHE A 626 -23.32 -14.70 11.72
C PHE A 626 -22.30 -15.50 10.89
N PRO A 627 -21.60 -14.88 9.92
CA PRO A 627 -20.42 -15.50 9.32
C PRO A 627 -19.27 -15.52 10.34
N PHE A 628 -18.56 -16.63 10.45
CA PHE A 628 -17.38 -16.75 11.31
C PHE A 628 -16.30 -17.62 10.67
N HIS A 629 -15.04 -17.22 10.88
CA HIS A 629 -13.86 -18.02 10.58
C HIS A 629 -12.90 -17.90 11.76
N ASP A 630 -12.63 -19.01 12.44
CA ASP A 630 -11.69 -19.07 13.57
C ASP A 630 -11.91 -17.98 14.63
N GLU A 631 -13.18 -17.67 14.92
CA GLU A 631 -13.54 -16.75 15.99
C GLU A 631 -13.32 -17.39 17.37
N HIS A 632 -13.11 -16.59 18.42
CA HIS A 632 -13.01 -17.13 19.77
C HIS A 632 -14.37 -17.60 20.31
N ASN A 633 -14.36 -18.64 21.14
CA ASN A 633 -15.60 -19.32 21.55
C ASN A 633 -16.52 -18.40 22.36
N SER A 634 -15.97 -17.67 23.34
CA SER A 634 -16.78 -16.80 24.20
C SER A 634 -17.33 -15.58 23.45
N THR A 635 -16.62 -15.01 22.47
CA THR A 635 -17.14 -13.90 21.66
C THR A 635 -18.25 -14.34 20.72
N LEU A 636 -18.11 -15.49 20.05
CA LEU A 636 -19.16 -16.07 19.20
C LEU A 636 -20.42 -16.38 20.02
N LEU A 637 -20.27 -17.06 21.16
CA LEU A 637 -21.40 -17.41 22.01
C LEU A 637 -22.04 -16.18 22.67
N ARG A 638 -21.27 -15.18 23.09
CA ARG A 638 -21.79 -13.90 23.62
C ARG A 638 -22.60 -13.14 22.57
N SER A 639 -22.18 -13.18 21.31
CA SER A 639 -22.96 -12.61 20.19
C SER A 639 -24.34 -13.26 20.09
N VAL A 640 -24.39 -14.59 20.08
CA VAL A 640 -25.65 -15.38 20.07
C VAL A 640 -26.51 -15.08 21.30
N TYR A 641 -25.95 -15.10 22.52
CA TYR A 641 -26.69 -14.81 23.74
C TYR A 641 -27.20 -13.36 23.80
N SER A 642 -26.44 -12.36 23.32
CA SER A 642 -26.89 -10.97 23.29
C SER A 642 -28.15 -10.80 22.43
N VAL A 643 -28.18 -11.46 21.28
CA VAL A 643 -29.32 -11.49 20.36
C VAL A 643 -30.51 -12.21 20.98
N ILE A 644 -30.33 -13.42 21.51
CA ILE A 644 -31.41 -14.22 22.10
C ILE A 644 -32.05 -13.51 23.31
N ASN A 645 -31.25 -12.81 24.13
CA ASN A 645 -31.72 -12.16 25.35
C ASN A 645 -32.35 -10.78 25.14
N ARG A 646 -32.15 -10.14 23.97
CA ARG A 646 -32.55 -8.73 23.70
C ARG A 646 -33.41 -8.55 22.43
N SER A 647 -33.83 -9.65 21.80
CA SER A 647 -34.74 -9.64 20.64
C SER A 647 -36.10 -10.22 21.03
N PRO A 648 -37.23 -9.66 20.57
CA PRO A 648 -38.55 -10.21 20.88
C PRO A 648 -38.71 -11.64 20.32
N LYS A 649 -39.18 -12.57 21.17
CA LYS A 649 -39.28 -14.01 20.84
C LYS A 649 -40.22 -14.29 19.67
N ASP A 650 -41.30 -13.53 19.55
CA ASP A 650 -42.31 -13.70 18.50
C ASP A 650 -41.85 -13.16 17.13
N VAL A 651 -40.71 -12.47 17.10
CA VAL A 651 -40.11 -11.83 15.91
C VAL A 651 -38.84 -12.57 15.47
N MET A 652 -37.98 -12.96 16.42
CA MET A 652 -36.70 -13.63 16.15
C MET A 652 -36.89 -15.13 15.96
N LYS A 653 -36.85 -15.58 14.70
CA LYS A 653 -37.24 -16.93 14.25
C LYS A 653 -36.08 -17.93 14.27
N GLU A 654 -34.88 -17.49 13.87
CA GLU A 654 -33.71 -18.36 13.76
C GLU A 654 -32.38 -17.59 13.72
N ILE A 655 -31.30 -18.27 14.09
CA ILE A 655 -29.92 -17.79 14.01
C ILE A 655 -29.11 -18.79 13.18
N ILE A 656 -28.45 -18.31 12.12
CA ILE A 656 -27.63 -19.09 11.20
C ILE A 656 -26.16 -18.73 11.44
N LEU A 657 -25.40 -19.64 12.07
CA LEU A 657 -23.94 -19.50 12.21
C LEU A 657 -23.28 -20.14 10.99
N VAL A 658 -22.50 -19.38 10.22
CA VAL A 658 -21.83 -19.88 9.01
C VAL A 658 -20.32 -20.01 9.25
N ASP A 659 -19.88 -21.24 9.43
CA ASP A 659 -18.47 -21.64 9.56
C ASP A 659 -17.79 -21.59 8.19
N ASP A 660 -17.11 -20.47 7.90
CA ASP A 660 -16.29 -20.23 6.71
C ASP A 660 -14.96 -20.98 6.83
N GLY A 661 -15.01 -22.32 6.85
CA GLY A 661 -13.83 -23.19 6.83
C GLY A 661 -12.88 -23.01 8.02
N SER A 662 -13.38 -22.78 9.24
CA SER A 662 -12.56 -22.61 10.45
C SER A 662 -11.66 -23.82 10.73
N THR A 663 -10.49 -23.59 11.32
CA THR A 663 -9.52 -24.64 11.72
C THR A 663 -9.61 -25.02 13.20
N LYS A 664 -10.01 -24.10 14.09
CA LYS A 664 -10.05 -24.25 15.55
C LYS A 664 -11.01 -25.38 15.96
N PRO A 665 -10.55 -26.46 16.62
CA PRO A 665 -11.38 -27.66 16.86
C PRO A 665 -12.66 -27.43 17.66
N PHE A 666 -12.69 -26.46 18.59
CA PHE A 666 -13.86 -26.17 19.41
C PHE A 666 -15.06 -25.67 18.60
N LEU A 667 -14.82 -25.02 17.45
CA LEU A 667 -15.88 -24.53 16.56
C LEU A 667 -16.61 -25.66 15.79
N LYS A 668 -16.09 -26.89 15.84
CA LYS A 668 -16.69 -28.06 15.18
C LYS A 668 -17.70 -28.75 16.10
N GLY A 669 -17.54 -30.05 16.37
CA GLY A 669 -18.44 -30.81 17.24
C GLY A 669 -18.73 -30.19 18.62
N PRO A 670 -17.73 -29.64 19.36
CA PRO A 670 -17.97 -29.07 20.69
C PRO A 670 -18.92 -27.88 20.71
N LEU A 671 -18.94 -27.04 19.66
CA LEU A 671 -19.91 -25.95 19.52
C LEU A 671 -21.34 -26.48 19.35
N GLU A 672 -21.54 -27.51 18.52
CA GLU A 672 -22.86 -28.13 18.35
C GLU A 672 -23.31 -28.86 19.62
N GLU A 673 -22.39 -29.49 20.36
CA GLU A 673 -22.66 -30.10 21.65
C GLU A 673 -23.05 -29.07 22.71
N PHE A 674 -22.37 -27.91 22.75
CA PHE A 674 -22.73 -26.78 23.60
C PHE A 674 -24.13 -26.26 23.26
N LEU A 675 -24.44 -26.02 21.97
CA LEU A 675 -25.75 -25.55 21.55
C LEU A 675 -26.87 -26.56 21.87
N LYS A 676 -26.57 -27.87 21.84
CA LYS A 676 -27.49 -28.92 22.30
C LYS A 676 -27.70 -28.86 23.81
N LYS A 677 -26.62 -28.86 24.60
CA LYS A 677 -26.64 -28.80 26.08
C LYS A 677 -27.27 -27.54 26.64
N ALA A 678 -27.07 -26.39 26.00
CA ALA A 678 -27.70 -25.11 26.35
C ALA A 678 -29.16 -24.97 25.86
N GLY A 679 -29.72 -26.00 25.22
CA GLY A 679 -31.09 -25.99 24.67
C GLY A 679 -31.26 -25.13 23.41
N LEU A 680 -30.21 -24.44 22.92
CA LEU A 680 -30.28 -23.47 21.83
C LEU A 680 -30.39 -24.08 20.42
N HIS A 681 -30.13 -25.38 20.27
CA HIS A 681 -30.13 -26.09 18.97
C HIS A 681 -31.46 -26.05 18.18
N HIS A 682 -32.58 -25.66 18.81
CA HIS A 682 -33.87 -25.48 18.13
C HIS A 682 -33.97 -24.16 17.35
N ILE A 683 -33.17 -23.15 17.72
CA ILE A 683 -33.19 -21.79 17.14
C ILE A 683 -31.84 -21.41 16.50
N VAL A 684 -30.73 -22.01 16.96
CA VAL A 684 -29.38 -21.80 16.40
C VAL A 684 -28.98 -22.98 15.51
N LYS A 685 -28.78 -22.70 14.21
CA LYS A 685 -28.32 -23.66 13.19
C LYS A 685 -26.87 -23.36 12.82
N VAL A 686 -26.05 -24.39 12.61
CA VAL A 686 -24.66 -24.24 12.14
C VAL A 686 -24.55 -24.78 10.72
N ILE A 687 -24.15 -23.92 9.79
CA ILE A 687 -23.85 -24.24 8.39
C ILE A 687 -22.32 -24.20 8.22
N ARG A 688 -21.74 -25.14 7.46
CA ARG A 688 -20.28 -25.26 7.32
C ARG A 688 -19.86 -25.35 5.87
N THR A 689 -18.89 -24.54 5.45
CA THR A 689 -18.28 -24.63 4.13
C THR A 689 -17.19 -25.69 4.10
N LEU A 690 -16.95 -26.31 2.93
CA LEU A 690 -15.90 -27.32 2.73
C LEU A 690 -14.48 -26.71 2.63
N LYS A 691 -14.40 -25.41 2.35
CA LYS A 691 -13.17 -24.63 2.20
C LYS A 691 -13.42 -23.20 2.67
N ARG A 692 -12.36 -22.38 2.75
CA ARG A 692 -12.49 -20.93 2.91
C ARG A 692 -13.15 -20.34 1.66
N GLU A 693 -14.35 -19.78 1.80
CA GLU A 693 -15.07 -19.05 0.75
C GLU A 693 -14.94 -17.53 0.93
N GLY A 694 -14.76 -17.07 2.17
CA GLY A 694 -14.67 -15.66 2.53
C GLY A 694 -15.95 -15.07 3.10
N LEU A 695 -15.84 -13.92 3.77
CA LEU A 695 -16.91 -13.24 4.48
C LEU A 695 -18.14 -12.97 3.59
N ILE A 696 -17.89 -12.49 2.37
CA ILE A 696 -18.92 -12.11 1.39
C ILE A 696 -19.78 -13.33 1.01
N ARG A 697 -19.11 -14.43 0.62
CA ARG A 697 -19.77 -15.69 0.24
C ARG A 697 -20.37 -16.40 1.46
N ALA A 698 -19.76 -16.33 2.64
CA ALA A 698 -20.31 -16.87 3.88
C ALA A 698 -21.63 -16.18 4.26
N ARG A 699 -21.72 -14.85 4.13
CA ARG A 699 -22.99 -14.10 4.28
C ARG A 699 -24.02 -14.59 3.25
N GLN A 700 -23.65 -14.73 1.98
CA GLN A 700 -24.56 -15.20 0.92
C GLN A 700 -25.05 -16.65 1.11
N ILE A 701 -24.18 -17.56 1.57
CA ILE A 701 -24.54 -18.93 1.96
C ILE A 701 -25.50 -18.91 3.17
N GLY A 702 -25.23 -18.07 4.18
CA GLY A 702 -26.15 -17.90 5.31
C GLY A 702 -27.52 -17.41 4.87
N ALA A 703 -27.58 -16.43 3.98
CA ALA A 703 -28.81 -15.89 3.41
C ALA A 703 -29.67 -16.94 2.66
N GLN A 704 -29.04 -17.96 2.05
CA GLN A 704 -29.74 -19.07 1.38
C GLN A 704 -30.44 -19.99 2.39
N HIS A 705 -29.98 -20.04 3.64
CA HIS A 705 -30.53 -20.89 4.70
C HIS A 705 -31.55 -20.17 5.59
N VAL A 706 -31.78 -18.87 5.41
CA VAL A 706 -32.80 -18.11 6.15
C VAL A 706 -34.20 -18.37 5.59
N THR A 707 -35.11 -18.80 6.47
CA THR A 707 -36.54 -19.05 6.21
C THR A 707 -37.45 -17.91 6.70
N ALA A 708 -36.89 -16.93 7.40
CA ALA A 708 -37.57 -15.72 7.88
C ALA A 708 -37.87 -14.71 6.76
N ASP A 709 -38.59 -13.64 7.06
CA ASP A 709 -38.99 -12.62 6.08
C ASP A 709 -37.90 -11.54 5.88
N ILE A 710 -37.16 -11.24 6.95
CA ILE A 710 -36.06 -10.28 7.00
C ILE A 710 -34.78 -11.02 7.41
N ILE A 711 -33.69 -10.76 6.69
CA ILE A 711 -32.34 -11.19 7.06
C ILE A 711 -31.66 -10.03 7.81
N VAL A 712 -31.01 -10.33 8.92
CA VAL A 712 -30.06 -9.41 9.57
C VAL A 712 -28.67 -10.03 9.55
N PHE A 713 -27.67 -9.29 9.09
CA PHE A 713 -26.27 -9.68 9.16
C PHE A 713 -25.59 -8.97 10.32
N LEU A 714 -24.81 -9.73 11.09
CA LEU A 714 -23.97 -9.28 12.19
C LEU A 714 -22.65 -10.06 12.15
N ASP A 715 -21.52 -9.45 12.48
CA ASP A 715 -20.27 -10.19 12.59
C ASP A 715 -20.18 -10.95 13.94
N ALA A 716 -19.43 -12.06 13.98
CA ALA A 716 -19.41 -13.03 15.09
C ALA A 716 -18.78 -12.58 16.42
N HIS A 717 -18.59 -11.28 16.60
CA HIS A 717 -17.94 -10.64 17.74
C HIS A 717 -18.66 -9.32 18.06
N SER A 718 -19.97 -9.45 18.33
CA SER A 718 -20.95 -8.38 18.50
C SER A 718 -21.73 -8.49 19.81
N GLU A 719 -22.29 -7.38 20.32
CA GLU A 719 -23.29 -7.40 21.40
C GLU A 719 -24.45 -6.45 21.12
N ALA A 720 -25.65 -6.99 20.90
CA ALA A 720 -26.87 -6.21 20.71
C ALA A 720 -27.23 -5.42 21.99
N ASN A 721 -27.71 -4.19 21.83
CA ASN A 721 -28.23 -3.35 22.93
C ASN A 721 -29.74 -3.56 23.14
N TYR A 722 -30.34 -2.88 24.12
CA TYR A 722 -31.75 -3.03 24.46
C TYR A 722 -32.69 -2.48 23.38
N ASN A 723 -33.74 -3.24 23.06
CA ASN A 723 -34.76 -2.90 22.05
C ASN A 723 -34.16 -2.51 20.68
N TRP A 724 -33.08 -3.17 20.26
CA TRP A 724 -32.38 -2.91 19.00
C TRP A 724 -33.21 -3.32 17.77
N LEU A 725 -33.92 -4.45 17.83
CA LEU A 725 -34.48 -5.09 16.64
C LEU A 725 -35.71 -4.35 16.04
N PRO A 726 -36.69 -3.87 16.81
CA PRO A 726 -37.83 -3.13 16.26
C PRO A 726 -37.49 -1.87 15.44
N PRO A 727 -36.62 -0.93 15.88
CA PRO A 727 -36.19 0.19 15.04
C PRO A 727 -35.39 -0.23 13.80
N LEU A 728 -34.76 -1.41 13.83
CA LEU A 728 -34.02 -1.96 12.69
C LEU A 728 -34.95 -2.50 11.59
N ILE A 729 -36.13 -3.04 11.94
CA ILE A 729 -37.01 -3.75 10.98
C ILE A 729 -38.29 -3.01 10.61
N GLU A 730 -38.77 -2.05 11.41
CA GLU A 730 -39.94 -1.26 11.03
C GLU A 730 -39.79 -0.49 9.69
N PRO A 731 -38.63 0.15 9.37
CA PRO A 731 -38.48 0.81 8.08
C PRO A 731 -38.56 -0.16 6.89
N ILE A 732 -38.23 -1.43 7.11
CA ILE A 732 -38.35 -2.52 6.12
C ILE A 732 -39.82 -2.96 6.01
N ALA A 733 -40.56 -3.02 7.12
CA ALA A 733 -42.01 -3.28 7.10
C ALA A 733 -42.80 -2.14 6.41
N LEU A 734 -42.33 -0.89 6.53
CA LEU A 734 -42.89 0.27 5.81
C LEU A 734 -42.61 0.22 4.31
N ASN A 735 -41.41 -0.20 3.90
CA ASN A 735 -41.02 -0.43 2.51
C ASN A 735 -40.00 -1.57 2.43
N TYR A 736 -40.39 -2.70 1.83
CA TYR A 736 -39.55 -3.90 1.77
C TYR A 736 -38.23 -3.72 1.00
N LYS A 737 -38.11 -2.65 0.19
CA LYS A 737 -36.89 -2.27 -0.54
C LYS A 737 -35.93 -1.38 0.27
N THR A 738 -36.21 -1.20 1.55
CA THR A 738 -35.33 -0.49 2.49
C THR A 738 -34.27 -1.44 3.04
N VAL A 739 -33.04 -0.96 3.14
CA VAL A 739 -31.97 -1.54 3.95
C VAL A 739 -31.72 -0.64 5.15
N VAL A 740 -31.58 -1.25 6.34
CA VAL A 740 -31.42 -0.50 7.59
C VAL A 740 -30.15 -0.95 8.30
N CYS A 741 -29.28 -0.02 8.66
CA CYS A 741 -28.10 -0.27 9.48
C CYS A 741 -28.36 0.17 10.94
N PRO A 742 -27.95 -0.61 11.95
CA PRO A 742 -27.84 -0.11 13.31
C PRO A 742 -26.64 0.85 13.41
N PHE A 743 -26.59 1.67 14.46
CA PHE A 743 -25.31 2.25 14.86
C PHE A 743 -24.40 1.16 15.41
N VAL A 744 -23.13 1.20 15.00
CA VAL A 744 -22.10 0.27 15.46
C VAL A 744 -21.31 0.93 16.59
N ASP A 745 -21.47 0.40 17.79
CA ASP A 745 -20.78 0.86 19.00
C ASP A 745 -19.46 0.12 19.20
N ILE A 746 -18.56 0.66 20.02
CA ILE A 746 -17.25 0.07 20.28
C ILE A 746 -17.34 -0.83 21.51
N ILE A 747 -16.94 -2.09 21.35
CA ILE A 747 -16.50 -2.96 22.44
C ILE A 747 -14.97 -2.92 22.44
N ASP A 748 -14.35 -2.40 23.50
CA ASP A 748 -12.89 -2.27 23.56
C ASP A 748 -12.17 -3.63 23.51
N CYS A 749 -11.18 -3.75 22.63
CA CYS A 749 -10.47 -4.99 22.35
C CYS A 749 -9.59 -5.50 23.50
N ASN A 750 -9.34 -4.72 24.56
CA ASN A 750 -8.48 -5.11 25.67
C ASN A 750 -9.27 -5.28 26.98
N THR A 751 -10.27 -4.42 27.19
CA THR A 751 -11.03 -4.27 28.45
C THR A 751 -12.51 -4.63 28.30
N TYR A 752 -13.01 -4.78 27.07
CA TYR A 752 -14.42 -5.08 26.77
C TYR A 752 -15.42 -4.03 27.30
N GLU A 753 -14.97 -2.80 27.54
CA GLU A 753 -15.88 -1.65 27.75
C GLU A 753 -16.80 -1.48 26.54
N TYR A 754 -18.09 -1.27 26.80
CA TYR A 754 -19.10 -0.95 25.79
C TYR A 754 -19.36 0.55 25.78
N ARG A 755 -19.00 1.23 24.69
CA ARG A 755 -19.14 2.69 24.54
C ARG A 755 -19.53 3.08 23.12
N ALA A 756 -20.10 4.27 22.97
CA ALA A 756 -20.44 4.80 21.65
C ALA A 756 -19.18 4.94 20.79
N GLN A 757 -19.30 4.73 19.47
CA GLN A 757 -18.35 5.31 18.54
C GLN A 757 -18.56 6.83 18.50
N ASP A 758 -19.80 7.25 18.23
CA ASP A 758 -20.30 8.62 18.23
C ASP A 758 -21.86 8.61 18.14
N GLU A 759 -22.47 9.75 17.82
CA GLU A 759 -23.92 9.90 17.61
C GLU A 759 -24.35 9.81 16.12
N GLY A 760 -23.57 9.12 15.30
CA GLY A 760 -23.91 8.81 13.90
C GLY A 760 -23.24 9.72 12.88
N GLY A 761 -23.22 9.24 11.63
CA GLY A 761 -22.62 9.94 10.49
C GLY A 761 -22.73 9.11 9.22
N ARG A 762 -23.19 9.73 8.14
CA ARG A 762 -23.64 9.12 6.89
C ARG A 762 -22.45 8.46 6.15
N GLY A 763 -22.49 7.15 5.93
CA GLY A 763 -21.37 6.42 5.34
C GLY A 763 -21.15 6.74 3.85
N SER A 764 -19.88 6.75 3.44
CA SER A 764 -19.40 7.22 2.14
C SER A 764 -18.02 6.61 1.85
N PHE A 765 -17.28 7.14 0.88
CA PHE A 765 -15.97 6.66 0.43
C PHE A 765 -15.09 7.81 -0.04
N ASP A 766 -13.77 7.64 0.03
CA ASP A 766 -12.84 8.43 -0.78
C ASP A 766 -12.67 7.80 -2.17
N TRP A 767 -12.07 8.55 -3.09
CA TRP A 767 -11.77 8.08 -4.45
C TRP A 767 -10.61 7.09 -4.53
N GLU A 768 -10.25 6.45 -3.42
CA GLU A 768 -9.43 5.25 -3.34
C GLU A 768 -10.25 4.00 -2.95
N PHE A 769 -11.56 4.15 -2.74
CA PHE A 769 -12.45 3.12 -2.17
C PHE A 769 -12.11 2.73 -0.71
N ASN A 770 -11.51 3.64 0.07
CA ASN A 770 -11.48 3.52 1.53
C ASN A 770 -12.81 4.06 2.10
N TYR A 771 -13.43 3.34 3.04
CA TYR A 771 -14.69 3.77 3.65
C TYR A 771 -14.51 5.04 4.48
N LYS A 772 -15.48 5.97 4.39
CA LYS A 772 -15.51 7.26 5.09
C LYS A 772 -16.89 7.51 5.69
N ARG A 773 -17.01 8.54 6.53
CA ARG A 773 -18.28 9.00 7.08
C ARG A 773 -18.39 10.52 6.92
N LEU A 774 -19.46 10.95 6.26
CA LEU A 774 -19.88 12.34 6.13
C LEU A 774 -20.62 12.76 7.41
N PRO A 775 -20.63 14.06 7.76
CA PRO A 775 -21.46 14.54 8.85
C PRO A 775 -22.96 14.31 8.58
N LEU A 776 -23.72 14.23 9.67
CA LEU A 776 -25.19 14.31 9.61
C LEU A 776 -25.64 15.65 9.04
N THR A 777 -26.77 15.67 8.33
CA THR A 777 -27.35 16.92 7.84
C THR A 777 -27.95 17.74 8.99
N GLU A 778 -28.18 19.04 8.78
CA GLU A 778 -28.83 19.91 9.77
C GLU A 778 -30.30 19.53 10.06
N ASP A 779 -30.93 18.66 9.26
CA ASP A 779 -32.23 18.08 9.58
C ASP A 779 -32.08 16.81 10.44
N ASP A 780 -31.12 15.94 10.11
CA ASP A 780 -30.87 14.72 10.89
C ASP A 780 -30.36 15.05 12.31
N LYS A 781 -29.50 16.07 12.47
CA LYS A 781 -29.08 16.59 13.78
C LYS A 781 -30.23 17.09 14.65
N LYS A 782 -31.32 17.59 14.05
CA LYS A 782 -32.53 18.06 14.74
C LYS A 782 -33.49 16.91 15.07
N ASN A 783 -33.32 15.75 14.44
CA ASN A 783 -34.17 14.58 14.60
C ASN A 783 -33.31 13.36 15.01
N PRO A 784 -32.53 13.41 16.12
CA PRO A 784 -31.46 12.46 16.41
C PRO A 784 -31.90 11.00 16.66
N THR A 785 -33.21 10.74 16.73
CA THR A 785 -33.81 9.40 16.86
C THR A 785 -34.38 8.85 15.55
N ARG A 786 -34.59 9.70 14.54
CA ARG A 786 -35.22 9.34 13.26
C ARG A 786 -34.19 8.63 12.37
N PRO A 787 -34.52 7.51 11.71
CA PRO A 787 -33.65 6.93 10.70
C PRO A 787 -33.34 7.91 9.57
N PHE A 788 -32.06 8.06 9.22
CA PHE A 788 -31.57 9.03 8.22
C PHE A 788 -30.89 8.35 7.03
N ARG A 789 -30.84 9.02 5.87
CA ARG A 789 -30.34 8.43 4.62
C ARG A 789 -28.82 8.34 4.57
N SER A 790 -28.30 7.13 4.47
CA SER A 790 -26.86 6.84 4.38
C SER A 790 -26.48 6.44 2.94
N PRO A 791 -25.52 7.13 2.27
CA PRO A 791 -25.11 6.77 0.91
C PRO A 791 -24.47 5.38 0.80
N VAL A 792 -23.63 4.99 1.75
CA VAL A 792 -22.89 3.72 1.78
C VAL A 792 -22.89 3.11 3.18
N MET A 793 -23.24 1.83 3.32
CA MET A 793 -23.16 1.10 4.60
C MET A 793 -21.71 0.76 4.98
N ALA A 794 -21.44 0.56 6.26
CA ALA A 794 -20.16 -0.01 6.73
C ALA A 794 -19.97 -1.49 6.32
N GLY A 795 -21.06 -2.21 6.04
CA GLY A 795 -21.08 -3.56 5.46
C GLY A 795 -21.31 -4.72 6.45
N GLY A 796 -20.80 -4.63 7.68
CA GLY A 796 -20.92 -5.70 8.68
C GLY A 796 -22.30 -5.86 9.33
N TYR A 797 -23.09 -4.77 9.32
CA TYR A 797 -24.27 -4.62 10.17
C TYR A 797 -25.42 -4.02 9.37
N PHE A 798 -26.38 -4.85 8.96
CA PHE A 798 -27.60 -4.37 8.29
C PHE A 798 -28.74 -5.40 8.31
N ALA A 799 -29.96 -4.91 8.14
CA ALA A 799 -31.17 -5.67 7.92
C ALA A 799 -31.73 -5.41 6.51
N ILE A 800 -32.26 -6.44 5.86
CA ILE A 800 -32.88 -6.37 4.54
C ILE A 800 -34.01 -7.40 4.41
N SER A 801 -35.08 -7.09 3.68
CA SER A 801 -36.08 -8.11 3.30
C SER A 801 -35.40 -9.24 2.52
N ARG A 802 -35.67 -10.51 2.89
CA ARG A 802 -35.15 -11.68 2.16
C ARG A 802 -35.57 -11.65 0.69
N LYS A 803 -36.79 -11.16 0.40
CA LYS A 803 -37.27 -10.96 -0.97
C LYS A 803 -36.42 -9.93 -1.71
N TRP A 804 -36.14 -8.77 -1.10
CA TRP A 804 -35.36 -7.71 -1.74
C TRP A 804 -33.89 -8.09 -1.97
N PHE A 805 -33.26 -8.79 -1.01
CA PHE A 805 -31.90 -9.31 -1.17
C PHE A 805 -31.77 -10.19 -2.42
N TRP A 806 -32.74 -11.07 -2.69
CA TRP A 806 -32.71 -11.94 -3.87
C TRP A 806 -33.23 -11.26 -5.16
N GLU A 807 -34.11 -10.26 -5.10
CA GLU A 807 -34.41 -9.37 -6.24
C GLU A 807 -33.16 -8.64 -6.74
N LEU A 808 -32.29 -8.20 -5.82
CA LEU A 808 -30.96 -7.62 -6.10
C LEU A 808 -29.89 -8.64 -6.52
N GLY A 809 -30.21 -9.94 -6.50
CA GLY A 809 -29.29 -11.03 -6.83
C GLY A 809 -28.27 -11.37 -5.73
N GLY A 810 -28.48 -10.89 -4.49
CA GLY A 810 -27.54 -11.01 -3.38
C GLY A 810 -26.28 -10.15 -3.59
N TYR A 811 -25.16 -10.61 -3.03
CA TYR A 811 -23.83 -10.11 -3.40
C TYR A 811 -23.37 -10.70 -4.74
N ASP A 812 -22.41 -10.04 -5.38
CA ASP A 812 -21.70 -10.62 -6.51
C ASP A 812 -20.82 -11.80 -6.08
N GLU A 813 -21.20 -13.00 -6.52
CA GLU A 813 -20.49 -14.27 -6.30
C GLU A 813 -19.00 -14.21 -6.68
N GLY A 814 -18.64 -13.36 -7.65
CA GLY A 814 -17.27 -13.14 -8.10
C GLY A 814 -16.42 -12.25 -7.19
N LEU A 815 -17.00 -11.64 -6.15
CA LEU A 815 -16.23 -11.00 -5.08
C LEU A 815 -15.63 -12.06 -4.16
N GLU A 816 -14.41 -11.81 -3.71
CA GLU A 816 -13.59 -12.77 -2.98
C GLU A 816 -13.18 -12.24 -1.61
N ILE A 817 -13.33 -13.06 -0.57
CA ILE A 817 -12.83 -12.83 0.79
C ILE A 817 -13.45 -11.63 1.52
N TRP A 818 -13.08 -10.40 1.19
CA TRP A 818 -13.46 -9.17 1.90
C TRP A 818 -13.27 -7.93 1.01
N GLY A 819 -14.13 -6.93 1.19
CA GLY A 819 -13.98 -5.59 0.66
C GLY A 819 -14.59 -5.43 -0.73
N GLY A 820 -15.41 -4.41 -0.89
CA GLY A 820 -16.17 -4.12 -2.11
C GLY A 820 -17.67 -4.46 -1.96
N GLU A 821 -18.03 -5.43 -1.11
CA GLU A 821 -19.41 -5.87 -0.95
C GLU A 821 -20.32 -4.80 -0.36
N GLN A 822 -19.76 -3.93 0.49
CA GLN A 822 -20.50 -2.82 1.10
C GLN A 822 -20.83 -1.74 0.05
N TYR A 823 -19.91 -1.46 -0.88
CA TYR A 823 -20.16 -0.54 -1.99
C TYR A 823 -21.14 -1.14 -2.99
N GLU A 824 -20.93 -2.41 -3.37
CA GLU A 824 -21.78 -3.12 -4.31
C GLU A 824 -23.25 -3.11 -3.89
N LEU A 825 -23.53 -3.50 -2.64
CA LEU A 825 -24.90 -3.56 -2.13
C LEU A 825 -25.50 -2.15 -1.92
N SER A 826 -24.71 -1.18 -1.48
CA SER A 826 -25.16 0.22 -1.36
C SER A 826 -25.58 0.80 -2.72
N PHE A 827 -24.76 0.60 -3.75
CA PHE A 827 -25.04 1.09 -5.10
C PHE A 827 -26.21 0.34 -5.75
N LYS A 828 -26.30 -0.98 -5.56
CA LYS A 828 -27.49 -1.80 -5.91
C LYS A 828 -28.77 -1.20 -5.30
N VAL A 829 -28.80 -1.02 -3.98
CA VAL A 829 -29.99 -0.54 -3.26
C VAL A 829 -30.43 0.83 -3.76
N TRP A 830 -29.52 1.80 -3.85
CA TRP A 830 -29.87 3.15 -4.26
C TRP A 830 -30.20 3.28 -5.75
N GLN A 831 -29.36 2.76 -6.66
CA GLN A 831 -29.60 2.90 -8.10
C GLN A 831 -30.83 2.12 -8.56
N CYS A 832 -31.11 0.95 -7.96
CA CYS A 832 -32.21 0.08 -8.33
C CYS A 832 -33.51 0.37 -7.55
N HIS A 833 -33.73 1.63 -7.17
CA HIS A 833 -34.98 2.18 -6.60
C HIS A 833 -35.37 1.67 -5.20
N GLY A 834 -34.40 1.18 -4.42
CA GLY A 834 -34.55 0.96 -2.98
C GLY A 834 -34.23 2.20 -2.16
N THR A 835 -33.91 2.02 -0.88
CA THR A 835 -33.50 3.09 0.04
C THR A 835 -32.59 2.52 1.13
N MET A 836 -31.63 3.28 1.63
CA MET A 836 -30.78 2.85 2.73
C MET A 836 -30.76 3.90 3.85
N VAL A 837 -30.94 3.46 5.09
CA VAL A 837 -30.97 4.33 6.27
C VAL A 837 -30.19 3.75 7.44
N ASP A 838 -29.59 4.61 8.24
CA ASP A 838 -29.03 4.25 9.55
C ASP A 838 -30.09 4.58 10.62
N ALA A 839 -30.29 3.71 11.61
CA ALA A 839 -31.34 3.83 12.61
C ALA A 839 -30.77 4.08 14.03
N PRO A 840 -30.74 5.34 14.54
CA PRO A 840 -30.04 5.70 15.78
C PRO A 840 -30.50 4.95 17.04
N CYS A 841 -31.77 4.55 17.09
CA CYS A 841 -32.33 3.79 18.21
C CYS A 841 -32.03 2.29 18.18
N SER A 842 -31.46 1.78 17.08
CA SER A 842 -30.90 0.43 16.99
C SER A 842 -29.38 0.51 17.15
N ARG A 843 -28.84 -0.07 18.23
CA ARG A 843 -27.39 -0.05 18.50
C ARG A 843 -26.86 -1.47 18.76
N VAL A 844 -25.70 -1.78 18.18
CA VAL A 844 -24.99 -3.06 18.33
C VAL A 844 -23.51 -2.76 18.54
N GLY A 845 -22.91 -3.27 19.62
CA GLY A 845 -21.48 -3.13 19.87
C GLY A 845 -20.67 -4.13 19.04
N HIS A 846 -19.47 -3.74 18.61
CA HIS A 846 -18.54 -4.54 17.80
C HIS A 846 -17.12 -4.51 18.40
N ILE A 847 -16.43 -5.65 18.41
CA ILE A 847 -15.02 -5.72 18.81
C ILE A 847 -14.11 -5.34 17.63
N TYR A 848 -13.68 -4.07 17.59
CA TYR A 848 -12.64 -3.60 16.67
C TYR A 848 -11.28 -4.16 17.08
N ARG A 849 -10.66 -5.02 16.26
CA ARG A 849 -9.35 -5.65 16.55
C ARG A 849 -8.23 -4.61 16.46
N CYS A 850 -7.46 -4.41 17.53
CA CYS A 850 -6.61 -3.21 17.67
C CYS A 850 -5.15 -3.36 17.23
N LYS A 851 -4.52 -4.54 17.43
CA LYS A 851 -3.08 -4.73 17.18
C LYS A 851 -2.76 -5.69 16.03
N TYR A 852 -3.62 -6.69 15.79
CA TYR A 852 -3.38 -7.74 14.80
C TYR A 852 -4.67 -8.11 14.09
N VAL A 853 -4.58 -8.34 12.78
CA VAL A 853 -5.57 -9.10 12.02
C VAL A 853 -5.07 -10.56 12.00
N PRO A 854 -5.68 -11.49 12.75
CA PRO A 854 -5.11 -12.82 12.99
C PRO A 854 -5.26 -13.80 11.80
N PHE A 855 -5.80 -13.32 10.67
CA PHE A 855 -6.16 -14.14 9.53
C PHE A 855 -5.12 -13.98 8.40
N PRO A 856 -4.44 -15.06 7.96
CA PRO A 856 -3.52 -14.99 6.83
C PRO A 856 -4.28 -14.73 5.52
N ASN A 857 -3.58 -14.22 4.49
CA ASN A 857 -4.12 -14.19 3.13
C ASN A 857 -4.45 -15.65 2.71
N PRO A 858 -5.67 -15.94 2.22
CA PRO A 858 -6.11 -17.30 1.90
C PRO A 858 -5.51 -17.88 0.60
N GLY A 859 -4.39 -17.33 0.11
CA GLY A 859 -3.67 -17.82 -1.07
C GLY A 859 -4.22 -17.31 -2.40
N ILE A 860 -5.12 -16.31 -2.39
CA ILE A 860 -5.83 -15.82 -3.58
C ILE A 860 -5.12 -14.61 -4.23
N GLY A 861 -4.11 -14.04 -3.56
CA GLY A 861 -3.38 -12.87 -4.04
C GLY A 861 -4.10 -11.56 -3.69
N ASP A 862 -4.09 -10.59 -4.61
CA ASP A 862 -4.77 -9.30 -4.46
C ASP A 862 -6.25 -9.40 -4.91
N PHE A 863 -7.07 -9.96 -4.03
CA PHE A 863 -8.52 -9.99 -4.20
C PHE A 863 -9.17 -8.60 -4.03
N ILE A 864 -8.53 -7.65 -3.35
CA ILE A 864 -9.11 -6.33 -3.08
C ILE A 864 -9.16 -5.50 -4.38
N SER A 865 -8.06 -5.43 -5.14
CA SER A 865 -8.04 -4.75 -6.44
C SER A 865 -9.03 -5.37 -7.43
N ARG A 866 -9.15 -6.70 -7.41
CA ARG A 866 -10.13 -7.45 -8.19
C ARG A 866 -11.56 -7.08 -7.81
N ASN A 867 -11.92 -7.14 -6.53
CA ASN A 867 -13.25 -6.79 -6.01
C ASN A 867 -13.62 -5.33 -6.33
N TYR A 868 -12.73 -4.39 -6.03
CA TYR A 868 -12.96 -2.96 -6.24
C TYR A 868 -13.23 -2.67 -7.72
N ARG A 869 -12.48 -3.31 -8.61
CA ARG A 869 -12.73 -3.22 -10.05
C ARG A 869 -14.06 -3.85 -10.46
N ARG A 870 -14.42 -5.04 -9.95
CA ARG A 870 -15.72 -5.68 -10.25
C ARG A 870 -16.90 -4.76 -9.91
N VAL A 871 -16.82 -4.04 -8.79
CA VAL A 871 -17.82 -3.02 -8.41
C VAL A 871 -17.78 -1.82 -9.36
N ALA A 872 -16.61 -1.24 -9.62
CA ALA A 872 -16.45 -0.05 -10.46
C ALA A 872 -16.97 -0.27 -11.89
N GLU A 873 -16.55 -1.35 -12.55
CA GLU A 873 -16.90 -1.72 -13.94
C GLU A 873 -18.40 -2.01 -14.14
N VAL A 874 -19.19 -2.20 -13.07
CA VAL A 874 -20.64 -2.46 -13.12
C VAL A 874 -21.47 -1.26 -12.65
N TRP A 875 -21.03 -0.58 -11.58
CA TRP A 875 -21.88 0.33 -10.81
C TRP A 875 -21.45 1.81 -10.83
N MET A 876 -20.21 2.15 -11.20
CA MET A 876 -19.69 3.53 -11.10
C MET A 876 -19.77 4.37 -12.38
N ASP A 877 -20.09 3.76 -13.53
CA ASP A 877 -20.09 4.44 -14.84
C ASP A 877 -18.78 5.22 -15.08
N GLU A 878 -18.84 6.44 -15.62
CA GLU A 878 -17.67 7.30 -15.88
C GLU A 878 -16.85 7.63 -14.62
N TYR A 879 -17.43 7.56 -13.43
CA TYR A 879 -16.75 7.90 -12.18
C TYR A 879 -15.71 6.84 -11.74
N ALA A 880 -15.73 5.64 -12.33
CA ALA A 880 -14.66 4.64 -12.16
C ALA A 880 -13.27 5.21 -12.51
N GLU A 881 -13.21 6.17 -13.44
CA GLU A 881 -11.98 6.83 -13.86
C GLU A 881 -11.30 7.63 -12.74
N PHE A 882 -12.05 8.19 -11.78
CA PHE A 882 -11.47 8.91 -10.63
C PHE A 882 -10.80 7.97 -9.63
N LEU A 883 -11.34 6.75 -9.50
CA LEU A 883 -10.73 5.66 -8.72
C LEU A 883 -9.47 5.14 -9.42
N TYR A 884 -9.54 4.91 -10.74
CA TYR A 884 -8.39 4.44 -11.54
C TYR A 884 -7.26 5.46 -11.70
N LYS A 885 -7.53 6.75 -11.48
CA LYS A 885 -6.49 7.81 -11.39
C LYS A 885 -5.71 7.75 -10.07
N ARG A 886 -6.35 7.37 -8.95
CA ARG A 886 -5.71 7.28 -7.63
C ARG A 886 -5.11 5.90 -7.36
N ARG A 887 -5.68 4.83 -7.92
CA ARG A 887 -5.12 3.47 -7.89
C ARG A 887 -4.91 2.92 -9.32
N PRO A 888 -3.83 3.33 -10.03
CA PRO A 888 -3.58 2.94 -11.42
C PRO A 888 -3.52 1.43 -11.67
N LEU A 889 -3.06 0.64 -10.68
CA LEU A 889 -2.98 -0.82 -10.74
C LEU A 889 -4.36 -1.49 -10.97
N LEU A 890 -5.46 -0.82 -10.61
CA LEU A 890 -6.80 -1.34 -10.90
C LEU A 890 -7.05 -1.50 -12.41
N ARG A 891 -6.43 -0.68 -13.27
CA ARG A 891 -6.64 -0.76 -14.73
C ARG A 891 -6.18 -2.10 -15.34
N THR A 892 -5.24 -2.78 -14.71
CA THR A 892 -4.72 -4.09 -15.16
C THR A 892 -5.19 -5.27 -14.31
N ALA A 893 -5.82 -5.02 -13.16
CA ALA A 893 -6.37 -6.08 -12.30
C ALA A 893 -7.45 -6.91 -13.03
N ASN A 894 -7.35 -8.24 -12.97
CA ASN A 894 -8.28 -9.16 -13.61
C ASN A 894 -9.60 -9.27 -12.83
N PHE A 895 -10.64 -8.61 -13.35
CA PHE A 895 -11.97 -8.61 -12.74
C PHE A 895 -12.82 -9.85 -13.09
N GLY A 896 -12.48 -10.65 -14.11
CA GLY A 896 -13.27 -11.83 -14.53
C GLY A 896 -14.64 -11.48 -15.17
N ASP A 897 -15.56 -12.44 -15.25
CA ASP A 897 -16.87 -12.20 -15.88
C ASP A 897 -17.80 -11.30 -15.03
N LEU A 898 -18.45 -10.33 -15.68
CA LEU A 898 -19.43 -9.41 -15.10
C LEU A 898 -20.83 -9.56 -15.72
N SER A 899 -21.02 -10.51 -16.63
CA SER A 899 -22.25 -10.65 -17.43
C SER A 899 -23.49 -10.79 -16.54
N LYS A 900 -23.42 -11.61 -15.48
CA LYS A 900 -24.48 -11.71 -14.45
C LYS A 900 -24.83 -10.34 -13.84
N GLN A 901 -23.84 -9.59 -13.37
CA GLN A 901 -24.07 -8.34 -12.63
C GLN A 901 -24.56 -7.21 -13.53
N LYS A 902 -24.02 -7.10 -14.75
CA LYS A 902 -24.54 -6.15 -15.77
C LYS A 902 -25.96 -6.51 -16.21
N ALA A 903 -26.31 -7.81 -16.25
CA ALA A 903 -27.68 -8.26 -16.48
C ALA A 903 -28.64 -7.89 -15.33
N VAL A 904 -28.22 -7.99 -14.05
CA VAL A 904 -29.03 -7.53 -12.90
C VAL A 904 -29.30 -6.03 -12.99
N ARG A 905 -28.27 -5.21 -13.21
CA ARG A 905 -28.41 -3.74 -13.34
C ARG A 905 -29.34 -3.34 -14.49
N LYS A 906 -29.26 -4.05 -15.63
CA LYS A 906 -30.16 -3.88 -16.78
C LYS A 906 -31.60 -4.32 -16.48
N ARG A 907 -31.79 -5.49 -15.86
CA ARG A 907 -33.11 -6.07 -15.50
C ARG A 907 -33.91 -5.12 -14.61
N LEU A 908 -33.27 -4.63 -13.56
CA LEU A 908 -33.89 -3.76 -12.55
C LEU A 908 -34.01 -2.29 -13.00
N LYS A 909 -33.60 -1.96 -14.23
CA LYS A 909 -33.64 -0.60 -14.82
C LYS A 909 -33.02 0.44 -13.87
N CYS A 910 -31.85 0.12 -13.32
CA CYS A 910 -31.21 0.96 -12.30
C CYS A 910 -30.72 2.29 -12.89
N LYS A 911 -30.67 3.33 -12.05
CA LYS A 911 -30.21 4.68 -12.39
C LYS A 911 -28.68 4.72 -12.60
N SER A 912 -28.16 5.82 -13.15
CA SER A 912 -26.72 6.05 -13.29
C SER A 912 -26.04 6.30 -11.95
N PHE A 913 -24.71 6.16 -11.92
CA PHE A 913 -23.89 6.61 -10.78
C PHE A 913 -23.88 8.13 -10.64
N ASP A 914 -23.96 8.87 -11.75
CA ASP A 914 -24.15 10.33 -11.77
C ASP A 914 -25.38 10.78 -10.95
N TRP A 915 -26.50 10.06 -11.08
CA TRP A 915 -27.68 10.29 -10.25
C TRP A 915 -27.43 9.99 -8.77
N PHE A 916 -26.71 8.90 -8.46
CA PHE A 916 -26.35 8.56 -7.08
C PHE A 916 -25.46 9.65 -6.45
N MET A 917 -24.46 10.14 -7.18
CA MET A 917 -23.57 11.22 -6.73
C MET A 917 -24.32 12.55 -6.52
N LYS A 918 -25.32 12.87 -7.35
CA LYS A 918 -26.05 14.15 -7.27
C LYS A 918 -27.21 14.15 -6.28
N GLU A 919 -27.91 13.04 -6.09
CA GLU A 919 -29.14 12.98 -5.29
C GLU A 919 -28.98 12.28 -3.93
N ILE A 920 -28.02 11.35 -3.81
CA ILE A 920 -27.80 10.55 -2.58
C ILE A 920 -26.51 10.99 -1.87
N ALA A 921 -25.40 11.05 -2.60
CA ALA A 921 -24.08 11.47 -2.12
C ALA A 921 -23.77 12.94 -2.47
N PHE A 922 -24.81 13.78 -2.53
CA PHE A 922 -24.80 15.18 -3.00
C PHE A 922 -23.78 16.12 -2.33
N ASP A 923 -23.28 15.73 -1.15
CA ASP A 923 -22.28 16.45 -0.37
C ASP A 923 -20.92 15.74 -0.31
N GLN A 924 -20.76 14.57 -0.94
CA GLN A 924 -19.51 13.82 -0.92
C GLN A 924 -18.35 14.61 -1.55
N ASP A 925 -18.54 15.32 -2.66
CA ASP A 925 -17.49 16.15 -3.26
C ASP A 925 -17.04 17.33 -2.38
N LYS A 926 -17.79 17.67 -1.30
CA LYS A 926 -17.37 18.67 -0.30
C LYS A 926 -16.34 18.10 0.69
N PHE A 927 -16.31 16.77 0.86
CA PHE A 927 -15.50 16.06 1.86
C PHE A 927 -14.45 15.11 1.23
N TYR A 928 -14.70 14.62 0.02
CA TYR A 928 -13.82 13.76 -0.77
C TYR A 928 -14.01 14.05 -2.28
N PRO A 929 -13.48 15.17 -2.82
CA PRO A 929 -13.73 15.57 -4.21
C PRO A 929 -13.11 14.64 -5.25
N ALA A 930 -13.86 14.37 -6.32
CA ALA A 930 -13.43 13.58 -7.48
C ALA A 930 -12.11 14.11 -8.09
N VAL A 931 -11.96 15.44 -8.13
CA VAL A 931 -10.73 16.16 -8.50
C VAL A 931 -10.39 17.11 -7.35
N GLU A 932 -9.22 16.95 -6.72
CA GLU A 932 -8.77 17.88 -5.67
C GLU A 932 -8.58 19.30 -6.25
N PRO A 933 -9.14 20.35 -5.60
CA PRO A 933 -8.77 21.73 -5.91
C PRO A 933 -7.28 21.99 -5.68
N GLU A 934 -6.69 22.91 -6.44
CA GLU A 934 -5.28 23.34 -6.30
C GLU A 934 -4.95 23.75 -4.85
N ASP A 935 -3.71 23.53 -4.42
CA ASP A 935 -3.25 23.90 -3.08
C ASP A 935 -3.20 25.43 -2.88
N SER A 936 -3.20 25.88 -1.63
CA SER A 936 -3.09 27.30 -1.28
C SER A 936 -1.63 27.77 -1.29
N ALA A 937 -0.73 26.86 -0.92
CA ALA A 937 0.72 26.98 -1.07
C ALA A 937 1.37 25.59 -1.05
N ALA A 938 2.56 25.44 -1.63
CA ALA A 938 3.32 24.18 -1.66
C ALA A 938 4.84 24.38 -1.79
N GLY A 939 5.58 23.33 -1.48
CA GLY A 939 7.05 23.31 -1.46
C GLY A 939 7.60 23.41 -0.04
N GLU A 940 8.78 24.00 0.09
CA GLU A 940 9.40 24.28 1.38
C GLU A 940 8.69 25.45 2.08
N LEU A 941 8.72 25.44 3.41
CA LEU A 941 8.21 26.49 4.27
C LEU A 941 9.37 27.13 5.05
N ARG A 942 9.86 28.27 4.55
CA ARG A 942 11.08 28.95 5.01
C ARG A 942 10.79 30.06 6.02
N ASN A 943 11.48 30.06 7.15
CA ASN A 943 11.42 31.15 8.13
C ASN A 943 12.35 32.31 7.76
N ILE A 944 11.90 33.56 7.89
CA ILE A 944 12.70 34.75 7.55
C ILE A 944 13.79 35.05 8.59
N ALA A 945 13.57 34.77 9.88
CA ALA A 945 14.56 35.06 10.93
C ALA A 945 15.63 33.97 11.02
N ALA A 946 15.23 32.70 11.04
CA ALA A 946 16.17 31.57 11.12
C ALA A 946 16.87 31.28 9.78
N ASN A 947 16.38 31.83 8.66
CA ASN A 947 16.83 31.54 7.30
C ASN A 947 16.86 30.01 7.01
N ALA A 948 15.88 29.31 7.55
CA ALA A 948 15.81 27.86 7.66
C ALA A 948 14.39 27.36 7.33
N CYS A 949 14.28 26.14 6.81
CA CYS A 949 13.03 25.55 6.37
C CYS A 949 12.50 24.52 7.38
N VAL A 950 11.17 24.41 7.45
CA VAL A 950 10.47 23.38 8.23
C VAL A 950 10.78 22.00 7.67
N ASP A 951 11.30 21.12 8.52
CA ASP A 951 11.75 19.78 8.17
C ASP A 951 11.20 18.76 9.17
N THR A 952 10.45 17.78 8.67
CA THR A 952 9.87 16.71 9.48
C THR A 952 10.88 15.63 9.86
N GLN A 953 12.08 15.63 9.27
CA GLN A 953 13.18 14.67 9.53
C GLN A 953 12.74 13.20 9.45
N PHE A 954 11.73 12.89 8.64
CA PHE A 954 11.06 11.59 8.56
C PHE A 954 10.49 11.06 9.89
N GLN A 955 10.29 11.92 10.88
CA GLN A 955 9.79 11.55 12.22
C GLN A 955 8.42 10.88 12.16
N ASP A 956 8.17 10.00 13.14
CA ASP A 956 6.88 9.33 13.34
C ASP A 956 5.77 10.29 13.83
N THR A 957 4.56 9.75 13.94
CA THR A 957 3.44 10.47 14.56
C THR A 957 3.70 10.76 16.05
N GLU A 958 3.05 11.81 16.56
CA GLU A 958 3.20 12.36 17.92
C GLU A 958 4.61 12.89 18.25
N LYS A 959 5.50 12.99 17.26
CA LYS A 959 6.83 13.60 17.41
C LYS A 959 6.80 15.10 17.10
N LYS A 960 7.61 15.85 17.87
CA LYS A 960 8.08 17.18 17.47
C LYS A 960 8.98 17.07 16.24
N PHE A 961 9.03 18.15 15.47
CA PHE A 961 9.97 18.40 14.38
C PHE A 961 10.34 19.89 14.42
N GLY A 962 11.11 20.41 13.46
CA GLY A 962 11.69 21.75 13.59
C GLY A 962 12.26 22.34 12.30
N LEU A 963 13.26 23.19 12.45
CA LEU A 963 13.93 23.89 11.34
C LEU A 963 15.28 23.24 11.00
N ARG A 964 15.59 23.20 9.71
CA ARG A 964 16.89 22.79 9.14
C ARG A 964 17.26 23.76 8.02
N LYS A 965 18.47 23.67 7.46
CA LYS A 965 18.77 24.38 6.20
C LYS A 965 17.75 23.96 5.13
N CYS A 966 17.34 24.89 4.29
CA CYS A 966 16.47 24.56 3.16
C CYS A 966 17.20 23.64 2.18
N ILE A 967 16.54 22.61 1.67
CA ILE A 967 17.11 21.72 0.64
C ILE A 967 17.42 22.53 -0.64
N SER A 968 16.69 23.62 -0.89
CA SER A 968 17.02 24.61 -1.93
C SER A 968 18.39 25.31 -1.77
N ASP A 969 18.90 25.41 -0.54
CA ASP A 969 20.17 26.06 -0.20
C ASP A 969 21.31 25.06 -0.03
N ASP A 970 20.99 23.86 0.50
CA ASP A 970 21.94 22.79 0.80
C ASP A 970 21.35 21.42 0.39
N PRO A 971 21.33 21.09 -0.92
CA PRO A 971 20.72 19.85 -1.42
C PRO A 971 21.37 18.57 -0.87
N VAL A 972 22.60 18.66 -0.36
CA VAL A 972 23.36 17.54 0.20
C VAL A 972 22.90 17.21 1.63
N SER A 973 22.30 18.16 2.34
CA SER A 973 21.85 17.95 3.73
C SER A 973 20.65 17.01 3.87
N GLY A 974 19.89 16.80 2.79
CA GLY A 974 18.66 16.00 2.79
C GLY A 974 17.55 16.58 3.69
N GLY A 975 16.51 15.79 3.92
CA GLY A 975 15.40 16.16 4.80
C GLY A 975 14.02 15.85 4.22
N GLU A 976 12.97 16.14 4.97
CA GLU A 976 11.58 15.98 4.54
C GLU A 976 10.84 17.33 4.68
N GLN A 977 11.05 18.20 3.68
CA GLN A 977 10.63 19.61 3.70
C GLN A 977 9.51 19.95 2.69
N ASN A 978 9.06 18.99 1.88
CA ASN A 978 8.10 19.21 0.80
C ASN A 978 6.64 19.14 1.29
N LEU A 979 6.14 20.29 1.75
CA LEU A 979 4.83 20.47 2.35
C LEU A 979 3.80 21.00 1.32
N ARG A 980 2.51 20.81 1.60
CA ARG A 980 1.37 21.45 0.92
C ARG A 980 0.35 21.96 1.92
N LEU A 981 -0.08 23.21 1.77
CA LEU A 981 -1.23 23.80 2.46
C LEU A 981 -2.48 23.56 1.60
N THR A 982 -3.24 22.53 1.95
CA THR A 982 -4.28 21.99 1.06
C THR A 982 -5.57 22.80 1.06
N PHE A 983 -6.54 22.38 0.24
CA PHE A 983 -7.90 22.90 0.28
C PHE A 983 -8.70 22.48 1.53
N TRP A 984 -8.19 21.54 2.34
CA TRP A 984 -8.73 21.24 3.67
C TRP A 984 -8.38 22.31 4.71
N HIS A 985 -7.52 23.26 4.36
CA HIS A 985 -6.85 24.18 5.27
C HIS A 985 -5.90 23.46 6.25
N ASP A 986 -5.33 22.32 5.86
CA ASP A 986 -4.25 21.66 6.62
C ASP A 986 -2.89 21.79 5.92
N VAL A 987 -1.82 21.80 6.72
CA VAL A 987 -0.46 21.64 6.23
C VAL A 987 -0.09 20.17 6.39
N ARG A 988 0.30 19.53 5.28
CA ARG A 988 0.70 18.12 5.24
C ARG A 988 1.87 17.90 4.31
N LEU A 989 2.53 16.75 4.44
CA LEU A 989 3.57 16.33 3.51
C LEU A 989 3.00 15.89 2.16
N ARG A 990 3.81 16.02 1.11
CA ARG A 990 3.46 15.53 -0.24
C ARG A 990 3.66 14.00 -0.40
N THR A 991 4.45 13.40 0.49
CA THR A 991 4.87 11.98 0.49
C THR A 991 4.08 11.10 1.47
N ARG A 992 3.55 11.67 2.55
CA ARG A 992 2.97 10.96 3.70
C ARG A 992 1.63 11.57 4.09
N THR A 993 0.68 10.75 4.54
CA THR A 993 -0.66 11.15 4.99
C THR A 993 -0.68 11.68 6.44
N VAL A 994 0.36 12.44 6.83
CA VAL A 994 0.47 13.12 8.12
C VAL A 994 0.38 14.63 7.96
N CYS A 995 -0.34 15.25 8.89
CA CYS A 995 -0.64 16.66 8.96
C CYS A 995 0.04 17.27 10.20
N LEU A 996 0.24 18.58 10.17
CA LEU A 996 0.61 19.36 11.34
C LEU A 996 -0.58 19.44 12.31
N ASP A 997 -0.37 19.12 13.58
CA ASP A 997 -1.37 19.20 14.65
C ASP A 997 -0.89 20.09 15.80
N VAL A 998 -1.80 20.90 16.34
CA VAL A 998 -1.61 21.73 17.54
C VAL A 998 -2.69 21.37 18.55
N SER A 999 -2.40 20.38 19.40
CA SER A 999 -3.39 19.80 20.32
C SER A 999 -3.66 20.64 21.58
N ALA A 1000 -3.02 21.82 21.72
CA ALA A 1000 -3.17 22.71 22.88
C ALA A 1000 -3.19 24.19 22.47
N SER A 1001 -4.16 24.95 23.00
CA SER A 1001 -4.30 26.39 22.73
C SER A 1001 -3.59 27.24 23.80
N VAL A 1002 -2.27 27.06 23.93
CA VAL A 1002 -1.42 27.78 24.88
C VAL A 1002 -0.20 28.37 24.20
N ASN A 1003 0.39 29.42 24.78
CA ASN A 1003 1.69 29.94 24.35
C ASN A 1003 2.74 28.83 24.48
N GLN A 1004 3.67 28.76 23.52
CA GLN A 1004 4.68 27.69 23.40
C GLN A 1004 4.08 26.28 23.20
N ALA A 1005 2.82 26.15 22.75
CA ALA A 1005 2.28 24.86 22.35
C ALA A 1005 3.11 24.28 21.17
N PRO A 1006 3.58 23.02 21.26
CA PRO A 1006 4.37 22.40 20.22
C PRO A 1006 3.51 22.04 19.01
N ILE A 1007 4.13 22.01 17.84
CA ILE A 1007 3.54 21.46 16.62
C ILE A 1007 4.07 20.04 16.43
N VAL A 1008 3.18 19.08 16.21
CA VAL A 1008 3.53 17.66 16.03
C VAL A 1008 2.97 17.11 14.73
N LEU A 1009 3.47 15.95 14.30
CA LEU A 1009 2.89 15.21 13.18
C LEU A 1009 1.80 14.27 13.66
N PHE A 1010 0.61 14.35 13.07
CA PHE A 1010 -0.52 13.48 13.39
C PHE A 1010 -1.20 12.98 12.11
N PRO A 1011 -1.89 11.82 12.11
CA PRO A 1011 -2.64 11.38 10.92
C PRO A 1011 -3.63 12.45 10.44
N CYS A 1012 -3.63 12.74 9.13
CA CYS A 1012 -4.53 13.73 8.55
C CYS A 1012 -6.00 13.29 8.69
N HIS A 1013 -6.78 13.99 9.51
CA HIS A 1013 -8.20 13.68 9.71
C HIS A 1013 -9.15 14.56 8.85
N GLY A 1014 -8.64 15.62 8.20
CA GLY A 1014 -9.45 16.46 7.29
C GLY A 1014 -10.57 17.24 7.98
N MET A 1015 -10.49 17.39 9.30
CA MET A 1015 -11.42 18.21 10.10
C MET A 1015 -10.69 19.48 10.52
N GLN A 1016 -11.35 20.63 10.39
CA GLN A 1016 -10.77 21.97 10.60
C GLN A 1016 -10.58 22.36 12.09
N GLY A 1017 -10.21 21.37 12.93
CA GLY A 1017 -9.78 21.52 14.32
C GLY A 1017 -8.28 21.80 14.43
N ASN A 1018 -7.57 21.05 15.27
CA ASN A 1018 -6.13 21.18 15.57
C ASN A 1018 -5.17 21.15 14.35
N GLN A 1019 -5.67 20.75 13.17
CA GLN A 1019 -4.91 20.69 11.91
C GLN A 1019 -5.19 21.90 10.99
N HIS A 1020 -5.95 22.89 11.45
CA HIS A 1020 -6.39 24.05 10.66
C HIS A 1020 -5.36 25.18 10.65
N PHE A 1021 -4.74 25.42 9.50
CA PHE A 1021 -3.83 26.52 9.26
C PHE A 1021 -4.32 27.42 8.12
N LYS A 1022 -4.07 28.72 8.23
CA LYS A 1022 -4.26 29.72 7.19
C LYS A 1022 -2.95 30.47 6.97
N TYR A 1023 -2.50 30.55 5.73
CA TYR A 1023 -1.38 31.42 5.35
C TYR A 1023 -1.92 32.82 5.04
N LEU A 1024 -1.45 33.83 5.76
CA LEU A 1024 -1.84 35.24 5.60
C LEU A 1024 -0.75 35.94 4.77
N PRO A 1025 -0.88 36.06 3.44
CA PRO A 1025 0.23 36.46 2.57
C PRO A 1025 0.70 37.91 2.81
N ASP A 1026 -0.20 38.82 3.16
CA ASP A 1026 0.10 40.25 3.35
C ASP A 1026 1.03 40.53 4.55
N VAL A 1027 1.00 39.63 5.54
CA VAL A 1027 1.87 39.68 6.75
C VAL A 1027 2.89 38.53 6.81
N GLN A 1028 2.79 37.58 5.87
CA GLN A 1028 3.60 36.35 5.75
C GLN A 1028 3.47 35.40 6.96
N GLN A 1029 2.34 35.40 7.68
CA GLN A 1029 2.15 34.58 8.88
C GLN A 1029 1.39 33.28 8.59
N MET A 1030 1.77 32.20 9.29
CA MET A 1030 0.99 30.97 9.38
C MET A 1030 0.13 31.02 10.65
N TYR A 1031 -1.16 31.25 10.47
CA TYR A 1031 -2.16 31.43 11.54
C TYR A 1031 -2.94 30.13 11.80
N HIS A 1032 -3.15 29.78 13.07
CA HIS A 1032 -3.93 28.61 13.49
C HIS A 1032 -5.26 29.07 14.13
N PRO A 1033 -6.40 29.06 13.39
CA PRO A 1033 -7.62 29.73 13.84
C PRO A 1033 -8.24 29.19 15.12
N VAL A 1034 -7.98 27.92 15.47
CA VAL A 1034 -8.58 27.26 16.64
C VAL A 1034 -7.95 27.74 17.96
N SER A 1035 -6.67 28.13 17.96
CA SER A 1035 -6.00 28.70 19.14
C SER A 1035 -5.86 30.22 19.09
N GLY A 1036 -6.08 30.86 17.94
CA GLY A 1036 -5.81 32.29 17.73
C GLY A 1036 -4.33 32.65 17.69
N LEU A 1037 -3.43 31.65 17.60
CA LEU A 1037 -1.98 31.81 17.64
C LEU A 1037 -1.36 31.73 16.24
N CYS A 1038 -0.16 32.26 16.10
CA CYS A 1038 0.68 32.15 14.91
C CYS A 1038 1.87 31.23 15.15
N MET A 1039 2.30 30.54 14.10
CA MET A 1039 3.51 29.72 14.10
C MET A 1039 4.74 30.64 14.25
N ASP A 1040 5.60 30.31 15.20
CA ASP A 1040 6.79 31.05 15.62
C ASP A 1040 7.94 30.04 15.80
N CYS A 1041 9.19 30.50 15.95
CA CYS A 1041 10.34 29.61 16.06
C CYS A 1041 11.45 30.15 16.97
N ASP A 1042 12.22 29.21 17.54
CA ASP A 1042 13.54 29.49 18.11
C ASP A 1042 14.60 29.45 17.00
N VAL A 1043 15.43 30.50 16.91
CA VAL A 1043 16.49 30.64 15.89
C VAL A 1043 17.78 29.91 16.29
N GLU A 1044 18.04 29.73 17.58
CA GLU A 1044 19.25 29.08 18.10
C GLU A 1044 19.05 27.56 18.18
N HIS A 1045 17.89 27.12 18.64
CA HIS A 1045 17.55 25.69 18.82
C HIS A 1045 16.83 25.08 17.62
N GLY A 1046 16.24 25.89 16.73
CA GLY A 1046 15.47 25.41 15.59
C GLY A 1046 14.12 24.76 15.94
N GLU A 1047 13.60 24.95 17.16
CA GLU A 1047 12.25 24.49 17.51
C GLU A 1047 11.16 25.38 16.88
N ILE A 1048 9.99 24.78 16.64
CA ILE A 1048 8.78 25.45 16.15
C ILE A 1048 7.63 25.26 17.14
N PHE A 1049 6.84 26.32 17.34
CA PHE A 1049 5.77 26.37 18.33
C PHE A 1049 4.74 27.46 18.00
N MET A 1050 3.66 27.50 18.76
CA MET A 1050 2.62 28.52 18.63
C MET A 1050 2.80 29.65 19.64
N ASN A 1051 2.67 30.90 19.18
CA ASN A 1051 2.76 32.11 20.00
C ASN A 1051 1.70 33.15 19.58
N PRO A 1052 1.43 34.18 20.41
CA PRO A 1052 0.57 35.30 20.02
C PRO A 1052 1.08 35.97 18.73
N CYS A 1053 0.15 36.29 17.82
CA CYS A 1053 0.49 36.82 16.50
C CYS A 1053 1.07 38.25 16.56
N ASP A 1054 2.26 38.43 15.97
CA ASP A 1054 2.96 39.70 15.83
C ASP A 1054 3.48 39.84 14.39
N ALA A 1055 2.84 40.73 13.60
CA ALA A 1055 3.19 40.96 12.20
C ALA A 1055 4.51 41.76 12.02
N GLY A 1056 5.12 42.29 13.09
CA GLY A 1056 6.47 42.86 13.08
C GLY A 1056 7.56 41.81 13.31
N ARG A 1057 7.27 40.76 14.09
CA ARG A 1057 8.21 39.70 14.49
C ARG A 1057 8.66 38.84 13.31
N LYS A 1058 9.97 38.89 12.99
CA LYS A 1058 10.56 38.12 11.88
C LYS A 1058 10.47 36.60 12.04
N THR A 1059 10.50 36.06 13.27
CA THR A 1059 10.41 34.62 13.55
C THR A 1059 9.01 34.05 13.28
N GLN A 1060 7.98 34.89 13.13
CA GLN A 1060 6.63 34.49 12.70
C GLN A 1060 6.40 34.68 11.20
N LYS A 1061 7.43 35.06 10.42
CA LYS A 1061 7.31 35.25 8.97
C LYS A 1061 7.84 34.05 8.21
N TRP A 1062 6.97 33.52 7.37
CA TRP A 1062 7.13 32.27 6.65
C TRP A 1062 6.91 32.50 5.15
N ILE A 1063 7.77 31.91 4.32
CA ILE A 1063 7.72 32.01 2.86
C ILE A 1063 7.61 30.60 2.29
N TRP A 1064 6.63 30.41 1.41
CA TRP A 1064 6.44 29.17 0.65
C TRP A 1064 7.18 29.24 -0.69
N THR A 1065 7.82 28.15 -1.12
CA THR A 1065 8.46 28.07 -2.47
C THR A 1065 7.46 28.36 -3.59
N LYS A 1066 6.20 27.93 -3.44
CA LYS A 1066 5.09 28.22 -4.36
C LYS A 1066 3.85 28.66 -3.57
N GLY A 1067 3.70 29.97 -3.36
CA GLY A 1067 2.52 30.56 -2.73
C GLY A 1067 1.54 31.13 -3.76
N TRP A 1068 0.34 30.55 -3.89
CA TRP A 1068 -0.70 31.08 -4.78
C TRP A 1068 -1.50 32.17 -4.07
N GLY A 1069 -0.93 33.38 -3.97
CA GLY A 1069 -1.46 34.47 -3.14
C GLY A 1069 -2.95 34.78 -3.36
N THR A 1070 -3.43 34.74 -4.61
CA THR A 1070 -4.85 34.95 -4.95
C THR A 1070 -5.77 33.82 -4.44
N ILE A 1071 -5.30 32.57 -4.46
CA ILE A 1071 -6.01 31.41 -3.92
C ILE A 1071 -6.02 31.46 -2.38
N ALA A 1072 -4.88 31.79 -1.77
CA ALA A 1072 -4.75 31.97 -0.32
C ALA A 1072 -5.69 33.08 0.19
N ILE A 1073 -5.68 34.27 -0.42
CA ILE A 1073 -6.60 35.37 -0.08
C ILE A 1073 -8.06 34.90 -0.22
N ARG A 1074 -8.43 34.27 -1.34
CA ARG A 1074 -9.80 33.78 -1.57
C ARG A 1074 -10.26 32.76 -0.52
N ARG A 1075 -9.38 31.87 -0.07
CA ARG A 1075 -9.64 30.88 1.01
C ARG A 1075 -9.60 31.46 2.42
N ASN A 1076 -8.87 32.55 2.64
CA ASN A 1076 -8.94 33.28 3.89
C ASN A 1076 -10.29 34.02 4.02
N CYS A 1077 -10.77 34.61 2.91
CA CYS A 1077 -12.02 35.35 2.84
C CYS A 1077 -13.30 34.50 2.70
N SER A 1078 -13.23 33.18 2.55
CA SER A 1078 -14.42 32.34 2.28
C SER A 1078 -15.37 32.12 3.46
N LEU A 1079 -15.11 32.75 4.62
CA LEU A 1079 -16.06 32.87 5.75
C LEU A 1079 -15.99 34.27 6.38
N ILE A 1080 -16.26 35.33 5.61
CA ILE A 1080 -16.58 36.66 6.18
C ILE A 1080 -18.02 36.61 6.73
N GLY A 1081 -18.16 35.99 7.91
CA GLY A 1081 -19.42 35.83 8.63
C GLY A 1081 -19.28 35.96 10.16
N GLU A 1082 -18.06 35.78 10.69
CA GLU A 1082 -17.76 35.95 12.12
C GLU A 1082 -16.82 37.14 12.32
N ALA A 1083 -17.13 37.97 13.32
CA ALA A 1083 -16.43 39.24 13.53
C ALA A 1083 -15.16 39.06 14.37
N PHE A 1084 -14.05 39.65 13.93
CA PHE A 1084 -12.85 39.79 14.76
C PHE A 1084 -13.11 40.81 15.90
N PRO A 1085 -13.02 40.41 17.18
CA PRO A 1085 -13.10 41.35 18.28
C PRO A 1085 -11.75 42.06 18.47
N GLY A 1086 -11.70 43.36 18.16
CA GLY A 1086 -10.62 44.24 18.60
C GLY A 1086 -9.44 44.44 17.64
N GLN A 1087 -9.67 45.19 16.55
CA GLN A 1087 -8.70 46.19 16.10
C GLN A 1087 -9.42 47.52 15.81
N GLU A 1088 -8.73 48.63 16.07
CA GLU A 1088 -9.30 49.97 15.95
C GLU A 1088 -9.45 50.42 14.50
N LYS A 1089 -10.30 51.44 14.29
CA LYS A 1089 -10.66 51.99 12.97
C LYS A 1089 -9.50 52.71 12.29
N LEU A 1090 -8.64 51.96 11.61
CA LEU A 1090 -7.60 52.51 10.74
C LEU A 1090 -8.24 53.16 9.51
N LYS A 1091 -8.52 54.47 9.61
CA LYS A 1091 -9.13 55.31 8.56
C LYS A 1091 -8.18 55.47 7.36
N ILE A 1092 -8.19 54.52 6.42
CA ILE A 1092 -7.58 54.72 5.11
C ILE A 1092 -8.41 55.76 4.34
N LYS A 1093 -7.83 56.93 4.07
CA LYS A 1093 -8.44 57.96 3.22
C LYS A 1093 -8.46 57.46 1.77
N PHE A 1094 -9.63 57.18 1.22
CA PHE A 1094 -9.79 57.16 -0.23
C PHE A 1094 -9.66 58.58 -0.77
N GLY A 1095 -8.59 58.83 -1.53
CA GLY A 1095 -8.48 60.01 -2.38
C GLY A 1095 -9.44 59.90 -3.56
N GLU A 1096 -10.03 61.02 -3.98
CA GLU A 1096 -11.04 61.01 -5.06
C GLU A 1096 -10.42 60.67 -6.43
N VAL A 1097 -10.87 59.57 -7.05
CA VAL A 1097 -10.84 59.41 -8.50
C VAL A 1097 -12.24 59.03 -8.99
N ARG A 1098 -12.88 59.96 -9.71
CA ARG A 1098 -14.28 59.86 -10.14
C ARG A 1098 -14.46 58.83 -11.26
N PHE A 1099 -14.88 57.62 -10.92
CA PHE A 1099 -15.48 56.72 -11.92
C PHE A 1099 -16.93 57.11 -12.20
N LYS A 1100 -17.24 57.35 -13.49
CA LYS A 1100 -18.58 57.75 -13.93
C LYS A 1100 -19.52 56.55 -13.91
N VAL A 1101 -20.72 56.75 -13.35
CA VAL A 1101 -21.79 55.73 -13.33
C VAL A 1101 -22.31 55.49 -14.75
N LYS A 1102 -21.73 54.51 -15.47
CA LYS A 1102 -22.28 54.08 -16.77
C LYS A 1102 -21.95 52.65 -17.26
N GLU A 1103 -21.60 51.70 -16.38
CA GLU A 1103 -21.43 50.30 -16.83
C GLU A 1103 -21.88 49.18 -15.86
N LEU A 1104 -22.23 49.49 -14.61
CA LEU A 1104 -22.65 48.48 -13.61
C LEU A 1104 -24.17 48.23 -13.55
N TYR A 1105 -24.87 48.32 -14.69
CA TYR A 1105 -26.34 48.26 -14.77
C TYR A 1105 -26.88 47.35 -15.89
N ARG A 1106 -26.11 46.32 -16.29
CA ARG A 1106 -26.43 45.52 -17.47
C ARG A 1106 -26.10 44.01 -17.41
N TRP A 1107 -26.00 43.42 -16.22
CA TRP A 1107 -25.67 41.99 -16.06
C TRP A 1107 -26.63 41.15 -15.20
N LEU A 1108 -27.83 41.65 -14.90
CA LEU A 1108 -28.95 40.83 -14.38
C LEU A 1108 -30.28 41.43 -14.85
N THR A 1109 -31.03 40.70 -15.71
CA THR A 1109 -32.52 40.55 -15.71
C THR A 1109 -33.05 39.73 -16.92
N TRP A 1110 -33.38 38.45 -16.68
CA TRP A 1110 -34.37 37.56 -17.34
C TRP A 1110 -34.31 37.19 -18.85
N LYS A 1111 -35.27 36.33 -19.25
CA LYS A 1111 -35.31 35.39 -20.37
C LYS A 1111 -36.42 35.68 -21.41
N THR A 1112 -36.19 35.12 -22.61
CA THR A 1112 -37.16 34.48 -23.56
C THR A 1112 -38.09 35.30 -24.48
N ALA A 1113 -38.18 34.76 -25.71
CA ALA A 1113 -39.18 34.93 -26.79
C ALA A 1113 -39.12 36.22 -27.66
N ALA A 1114 -39.46 36.21 -28.96
CA ALA A 1114 -39.51 35.16 -30.01
C ALA A 1114 -39.80 35.81 -31.41
N VAL A 1115 -39.84 35.00 -32.49
CA VAL A 1115 -40.46 35.29 -33.82
C VAL A 1115 -39.69 36.25 -34.76
N CYS A 1116 -39.56 36.07 -36.09
CA CYS A 1116 -39.41 34.90 -37.00
C CYS A 1116 -39.12 35.40 -38.45
N GLY A 1117 -38.64 34.53 -39.34
CA GLY A 1117 -39.17 34.49 -40.73
C GLY A 1117 -38.21 34.39 -41.93
N VAL A 1118 -38.28 33.25 -42.64
CA VAL A 1118 -38.10 33.02 -44.10
C VAL A 1118 -36.68 33.32 -44.67
N VAL A 1119 -36.06 32.52 -45.57
CA VAL A 1119 -36.58 31.63 -46.62
C VAL A 1119 -35.98 30.21 -46.56
N CYS A 1120 -36.75 29.23 -47.03
CA CYS A 1120 -36.43 27.79 -47.02
C CYS A 1120 -35.61 27.30 -48.23
N PHE A 1121 -35.22 26.03 -48.14
CA PHE A 1121 -34.96 25.00 -49.19
C PHE A 1121 -33.49 24.51 -49.27
N ARG A 1122 -33.21 23.19 -49.41
CA ARG A 1122 -34.09 21.99 -49.52
C ARG A 1122 -33.40 20.73 -48.95
N THR A 1123 -34.22 19.73 -48.58
CA THR A 1123 -34.03 18.25 -48.41
C THR A 1123 -32.68 17.60 -48.77
N VAL A 1124 -32.26 16.43 -48.26
CA VAL A 1124 -32.91 15.07 -48.17
C VAL A 1124 -32.23 14.31 -46.99
N ARG A 1125 -32.89 13.65 -46.01
CA ARG A 1125 -33.70 12.39 -45.97
C ARG A 1125 -32.86 11.10 -46.14
N GLU A 1126 -33.10 10.09 -45.28
CA GLU A 1126 -32.75 8.65 -45.47
C GLU A 1126 -31.22 8.31 -45.63
N ASN A 1127 -30.70 7.10 -45.42
CA ASN A 1127 -31.19 5.88 -44.74
C ASN A 1127 -30.01 5.04 -44.17
N GLU A 1128 -30.37 4.07 -43.32
CA GLU A 1128 -29.75 2.74 -43.03
C GLU A 1128 -28.29 2.36 -43.40
N MET A 1129 -27.74 1.45 -42.56
CA MET A 1129 -26.78 0.36 -42.90
C MET A 1129 -25.32 0.69 -43.29
N VAL A 1130 -24.31 -0.21 -43.18
CA VAL A 1130 -24.00 -1.25 -42.17
C VAL A 1130 -22.56 -1.78 -42.41
N PHE A 1131 -21.79 -2.00 -41.33
CA PHE A 1131 -20.59 -2.87 -41.20
C PHE A 1131 -19.30 -2.71 -42.07
N ILE A 1132 -18.25 -3.34 -41.50
CA ILE A 1132 -16.98 -3.84 -42.07
C ILE A 1132 -15.79 -2.85 -42.19
N SER A 1133 -14.63 -3.41 -41.83
CA SER A 1133 -13.29 -2.82 -41.78
C SER A 1133 -12.54 -2.93 -43.12
N CYS A 1134 -11.48 -2.14 -43.32
CA CYS A 1134 -10.11 -2.68 -43.41
C CYS A 1134 -8.99 -1.65 -43.70
N ILE A 1135 -7.90 -1.74 -42.94
CA ILE A 1135 -6.50 -1.91 -43.41
C ILE A 1135 -5.87 -0.87 -44.36
N ASN A 1136 -4.78 -0.26 -43.85
CA ASN A 1136 -3.53 0.19 -44.51
C ASN A 1136 -3.38 1.52 -45.30
N ASN A 1137 -2.33 2.23 -44.85
CA ASN A 1137 -1.16 2.68 -45.61
C ASN A 1137 -1.04 4.07 -46.29
N ALA A 1138 0.15 4.63 -46.00
CA ALA A 1138 1.12 5.25 -46.91
C ALA A 1138 1.07 6.77 -47.18
N HIS A 1139 2.24 7.37 -46.94
CA HIS A 1139 3.00 8.33 -47.76
C HIS A 1139 2.23 9.28 -48.71
N PHE A 1140 2.56 10.58 -48.76
CA PHE A 1140 3.92 11.07 -48.95
C PHE A 1140 4.26 12.35 -48.15
N ALA A 1141 5.49 12.85 -48.34
CA ALA A 1141 6.10 13.94 -47.56
C ALA A 1141 6.40 15.20 -48.42
N HIS A 1142 7.15 16.11 -47.80
CA HIS A 1142 8.16 17.04 -48.37
C HIS A 1142 7.81 18.52 -48.69
N VAL A 1143 8.88 19.33 -48.61
CA VAL A 1143 9.04 20.76 -49.00
C VAL A 1143 8.32 21.74 -48.03
N CYS A 1144 9.04 22.36 -47.07
CA CYS A 1144 9.85 23.60 -47.16
C CYS A 1144 9.00 24.90 -47.26
N SER A 1145 9.38 26.07 -46.69
CA SER A 1145 10.59 26.48 -45.95
C SER A 1145 10.46 27.89 -45.30
N ALA A 1146 11.29 28.16 -44.28
CA ALA A 1146 11.83 29.49 -43.88
C ALA A 1146 10.88 30.56 -43.28
N GLY A 1147 11.49 31.57 -42.61
CA GLY A 1147 10.82 32.70 -41.92
C GLY A 1147 10.39 32.34 -40.49
N GLU A 1148 11.25 32.30 -39.47
CA GLU A 1148 11.98 33.40 -38.80
C GLU A 1148 11.09 34.48 -38.16
N HIS A 1149 11.22 34.62 -36.82
CA HIS A 1149 11.36 35.86 -36.01
C HIS A 1149 10.52 37.12 -36.36
N ILE A 1150 9.87 37.90 -35.46
CA ILE A 1150 9.93 38.15 -34.00
C ILE A 1150 8.45 38.53 -33.60
N VAL A 1151 7.84 38.26 -32.43
CA VAL A 1151 8.20 38.45 -31.00
C VAL A 1151 7.67 37.28 -30.16
#